data_AF-A0A1E3A5G1-F1
#
_entry.id   AF-A0A1E3A5G1-F1
#
_cell.length_a   1.000
_cell.length_b   1.000
_cell.length_c   1.000
_cell.angle_alpha   90.00
_cell.angle_beta   90.00
_cell.angle_gamma   90.00
#
_symmetry.space_group_name_H-M   'P 1'
#
loop_
_entity.id
_entity.type
_entity.pdbx_description
1 polymer ?
#
loop_
_entity_poly.entity_id
_entity_poly.type
_entity_poly.pdbx_seq_one_letter_code
_entity_poly.pdbx_strand_id
1 'polypeptide(L)'
;MSDNLNYEQLSSEYNLLMNVLEVSVSKHLADEHFTCIWANDYYYQMIRYSKEEYEARFHNHPDEFFANNPEGWQIITEKVRASIANRENSCTAYIPMLYPNGEKYWVKLKSVYTDEYIDGCRVSYTTMTDITEMMQTRLEKEQHFQRVFEQVSQEQDMLMSALNVSVSKHLMDEHFTCIRANEFYYQLIGYTKEECHSIFHDHVDEFFANNPDSWNILHKKIEATIADNDDSYSVFLPMYYPNGSVYWVKLVGFFTDEYIDGRQVTYATMVNVTDMLQIQKERTIAYDNIPGFIVKYRVTPDSLLMLEASDRIRNLFDVKDPSSADPLRVLAPESRELMQEQFSHLRSREHFEATLHMKDKSDQDRWFQASFSCIDTIAADPVYLAVFIDITDVTVLRELRCKLEERTEMLNNALDKAEKANLAKSDFLSRMSHDIRTPMNAIVGMTKIAFSHIKEPEKMEDCLKKIELSSQHLLSLINDVLDMSKIESGKITPNISPMLLPELIENVVIIMQPDIKAKNQQFSVRLQNVIHENIYCDALRLRQAFINILSNACKFTPMGGSIAMDIEERAAEEADRAVYTFTFSDTGIGINPEFVDKIFDAFSREYDSRMEQAEGTGLGMAITKKVMDMLGGSVSVESQVGRGTTFTVVLPVQVGRITPAGIQLPHARVLIVDADREVCESSSRFLGECGISADWAASGHEALSKVEEAHASGWDYRAVILDGQLTDISGVDTARLIREKTGDASPTLAISAYDWSDIEPEAKAAGVRGFLQKPLFRSTLAASLKKYLLDQDADQTEDVQKQSFDFTGKTFLLADDNELNREIAEVLLTSTGAAIDSVCNGFQCVEKFAGSPEDYYNLILMDIQMPQMNGYTATQKIRELSRSDARTVPILAMTADAFSEDIEAAMAVGMNAHLAKPLDINLVIRTISRFLNR
;
A
#
# COMPACT_ATOMS: atom_id res chain seq x y z
N MET A 1 -33.49 24.71 75.94
CA MET A 1 -32.34 24.16 76.68
C MET A 1 -31.37 23.65 75.65
N SER A 2 -30.12 24.00 75.87
CA SER A 2 -28.94 23.77 75.05
C SER A 2 -28.68 22.29 74.75
N ASP A 3 -27.93 22.02 73.68
CA ASP A 3 -26.57 21.43 73.76
C ASP A 3 -26.14 21.07 72.32
N ASN A 4 -25.40 21.95 71.65
CA ASN A 4 -23.93 21.83 71.51
C ASN A 4 -23.48 20.39 71.22
N LEU A 5 -23.74 19.93 69.99
CA LEU A 5 -22.81 18.99 69.35
C LEU A 5 -21.46 19.73 69.24
N ASN A 6 -20.51 19.24 70.02
CA ASN A 6 -19.25 19.90 70.32
C ASN A 6 -18.47 20.12 69.01
N TYR A 7 -18.11 21.37 68.68
CA TYR A 7 -17.35 21.71 67.47
C TYR A 7 -16.02 20.90 67.39
N GLU A 8 -15.47 20.53 68.54
CA GLU A 8 -14.31 19.63 68.68
C GLU A 8 -14.60 18.19 68.20
N GLN A 9 -15.82 17.66 68.37
CA GLN A 9 -16.18 16.32 67.89
C GLN A 9 -16.31 16.26 66.37
N LEU A 10 -16.94 17.27 65.75
CA LEU A 10 -17.02 17.39 64.28
C LEU A 10 -15.64 17.62 63.65
N SER A 11 -14.78 18.43 64.29
CA SER A 11 -13.40 18.61 63.85
C SER A 11 -12.56 17.34 63.99
N SER A 12 -12.78 16.56 65.05
CA SER A 12 -12.11 15.27 65.28
C SER A 12 -12.54 14.20 64.27
N GLU A 13 -13.85 14.05 63.99
CA GLU A 13 -14.37 13.12 62.97
C GLU A 13 -13.91 13.49 61.56
N TYR A 14 -13.86 14.78 61.23
CA TYR A 14 -13.32 15.26 59.95
C TYR A 14 -11.83 14.98 59.81
N ASN A 15 -11.03 15.24 60.85
CA ASN A 15 -9.59 14.90 60.86
C ASN A 15 -9.35 13.38 60.77
N LEU A 16 -10.20 12.57 61.41
CA LEU A 16 -10.15 11.11 61.32
C LEU A 16 -10.46 10.63 59.89
N LEU A 17 -11.49 11.19 59.25
CA LEU A 17 -11.85 10.86 57.86
C LEU A 17 -10.73 11.23 56.89
N MET A 18 -10.13 12.41 57.04
CA MET A 18 -9.02 12.85 56.20
C MET A 18 -7.75 12.02 56.43
N ASN A 19 -7.52 11.55 57.65
CA ASN A 19 -6.41 10.64 57.94
C ASN A 19 -6.60 9.24 57.36
N VAL A 20 -7.84 8.75 57.28
CA VAL A 20 -8.19 7.45 56.65
C VAL A 20 -8.08 7.50 55.13
N LEU A 21 -8.32 8.66 54.51
CA LEU A 21 -8.25 8.82 53.06
C LEU A 21 -6.82 9.03 52.54
N GLU A 22 -5.83 9.20 53.42
CA GLU A 22 -4.43 9.48 53.08
C GLU A 22 -4.23 10.67 52.11
N VAL A 23 -5.16 11.62 52.11
CA VAL A 23 -5.10 12.79 51.21
C VAL A 23 -4.48 13.99 51.93
N SER A 24 -3.49 14.61 51.31
CA SER A 24 -2.96 15.90 51.76
C SER A 24 -3.99 17.00 51.58
N VAL A 25 -4.33 17.69 52.68
CA VAL A 25 -5.24 18.84 52.69
C VAL A 25 -4.62 19.99 53.47
N SER A 26 -4.63 21.17 52.88
CA SER A 26 -4.15 22.41 53.49
C SER A 26 -5.12 23.56 53.24
N LYS A 27 -5.09 24.55 54.12
CA LYS A 27 -5.87 25.78 54.10
C LYS A 27 -4.87 26.94 53.94
N HIS A 28 -5.03 27.74 52.90
CA HIS A 28 -4.12 28.83 52.55
C HIS A 28 -4.87 30.16 52.42
N LEU A 29 -4.19 31.25 52.77
CA LEU A 29 -4.60 32.60 52.39
C LEU A 29 -4.16 32.86 50.95
N ALA A 30 -5.04 33.41 50.12
CA ALA A 30 -4.68 33.87 48.78
C ALA A 30 -3.97 35.25 48.84
N ASP A 31 -2.96 35.38 49.69
CA ASP A 31 -2.06 36.53 49.77
C ASP A 31 -0.87 36.35 48.82
N GLU A 32 0.11 37.27 48.85
CA GLU A 32 1.28 37.22 47.95
C GLU A 32 2.18 35.99 48.18
N HIS A 33 2.07 35.35 49.35
CA HIS A 33 2.91 34.23 49.79
C HIS A 33 2.18 32.87 49.74
N PHE A 34 0.86 32.88 49.54
CA PHE A 34 -0.03 31.73 49.76
C PHE A 34 0.06 31.15 51.17
N THR A 35 0.08 32.00 52.19
CA THR A 35 0.34 31.63 53.60
C THR A 35 -0.51 30.44 54.04
N CYS A 36 0.13 29.35 54.47
CA CYS A 36 -0.51 28.14 54.97
C CYS A 36 -1.01 28.36 56.41
N ILE A 37 -2.31 28.46 56.60
CA ILE A 37 -2.93 28.71 57.92
C ILE A 37 -3.28 27.43 58.67
N TRP A 38 -3.47 26.32 57.96
CA TRP A 38 -3.68 25.02 58.56
C TRP A 38 -3.37 23.92 57.54
N ALA A 39 -2.81 22.80 57.97
CA ALA A 39 -2.64 21.63 57.11
C ALA A 39 -2.64 20.34 57.95
N ASN A 40 -3.04 19.23 57.33
CA ASN A 40 -2.98 17.92 57.96
C ASN A 40 -1.58 17.29 57.86
N ASP A 41 -1.35 16.20 58.59
CA ASP A 41 -0.04 15.53 58.64
C ASP A 41 0.42 15.03 57.26
N TYR A 42 -0.50 14.66 56.38
CA TYR A 42 -0.20 14.22 55.01
C TYR A 42 0.37 15.35 54.14
N TYR A 43 -0.03 16.60 54.35
CA TYR A 43 0.60 17.75 53.68
C TYR A 43 2.10 17.83 54.01
N TYR A 44 2.43 17.77 55.30
CA TYR A 44 3.80 17.79 55.80
C TYR A 44 4.61 16.58 55.29
N GLN A 45 3.99 15.40 55.23
CA GLN A 45 4.60 14.22 54.61
C GLN A 45 4.83 14.39 53.10
N MET A 46 3.91 15.03 52.37
CA MET A 46 4.00 15.27 50.92
C MET A 46 5.10 16.26 50.57
N ILE A 47 5.29 17.31 51.37
CA ILE A 47 6.39 18.27 51.19
C ILE A 47 7.70 17.83 51.87
N ARG A 48 7.65 16.74 52.65
CA ARG A 48 8.80 16.11 53.33
C ARG A 48 9.47 16.97 54.41
N TYR A 49 8.67 17.78 55.12
CA TYR A 49 9.11 18.56 56.29
C TYR A 49 8.20 18.28 57.48
N SER A 50 8.74 18.22 58.70
CA SER A 50 7.86 18.25 59.89
C SER A 50 7.15 19.60 59.96
N LYS A 51 6.02 19.66 60.67
CA LYS A 51 5.30 20.92 60.87
C LYS A 51 6.21 21.97 61.54
N GLU A 52 6.92 21.60 62.59
CA GLU A 52 7.80 22.51 63.33
C GLU A 52 8.97 22.98 62.45
N GLU A 53 9.52 22.11 61.61
CA GLU A 53 10.60 22.45 60.68
C GLU A 53 10.11 23.40 59.58
N TYR A 54 8.92 23.14 59.04
CA TYR A 54 8.32 23.97 58.00
C TYR A 54 8.00 25.38 58.53
N GLU A 55 7.38 25.46 59.71
CA GLU A 55 7.09 26.72 60.39
C GLU A 55 8.36 27.51 60.72
N ALA A 56 9.40 26.85 61.21
CA ALA A 56 10.64 27.52 61.61
C ALA A 56 11.51 27.97 60.42
N ARG A 57 11.47 27.25 59.29
CA ARG A 57 12.34 27.54 58.13
C ARG A 57 11.69 28.42 57.08
N PHE A 58 10.40 28.22 56.84
CA PHE A 58 9.67 28.83 55.74
C PHE A 58 8.53 29.73 56.23
N HIS A 59 8.39 29.92 57.55
CA HIS A 59 7.42 30.86 58.14
C HIS A 59 5.96 30.63 57.71
N ASN A 60 5.60 29.39 57.38
CA ASN A 60 4.32 29.02 56.76
C ASN A 60 4.05 29.64 55.37
N HIS A 61 5.09 30.12 54.70
CA HIS A 61 5.02 30.73 53.39
C HIS A 61 5.54 29.76 52.30
N PRO A 62 4.64 29.21 51.44
CA PRO A 62 5.04 28.35 50.33
C PRO A 62 6.06 28.95 49.36
N ASP A 63 6.07 30.26 49.13
CA ASP A 63 7.06 30.92 48.26
C ASP A 63 8.50 30.72 48.74
N GLU A 64 8.73 30.79 50.05
CA GLU A 64 10.04 30.50 50.67
C GLU A 64 10.43 29.03 50.49
N PHE A 65 9.47 28.10 50.56
CA PHE A 65 9.70 26.68 50.28
C PHE A 65 10.08 26.44 48.81
N PHE A 66 9.42 27.11 47.87
CA PHE A 66 9.70 26.98 46.43
C PHE A 66 10.93 27.77 45.96
N ALA A 67 11.72 28.39 46.84
CA ALA A 67 12.94 29.10 46.45
C ALA A 67 13.97 28.19 45.71
N ASN A 68 13.97 26.89 45.99
CA ASN A 68 14.80 25.89 45.30
C ASN A 68 14.15 25.32 44.01
N ASN A 69 12.92 25.74 43.70
CA ASN A 69 12.14 25.29 42.54
C ASN A 69 11.34 26.47 41.92
N PRO A 70 12.04 27.42 41.26
CA PRO A 70 11.41 28.62 40.71
C PRO A 70 10.36 28.33 39.62
N GLU A 71 10.57 27.26 38.85
CA GLU A 71 9.64 26.79 37.81
C GLU A 71 8.29 26.39 38.43
N GLY A 72 8.31 25.60 39.51
CA GLY A 72 7.10 25.23 40.24
C GLY A 72 6.36 26.43 40.83
N TRP A 73 7.10 27.42 41.36
CA TRP A 73 6.50 28.64 41.91
C TRP A 73 5.79 29.49 40.85
N GLN A 74 6.40 29.61 39.67
CA GLN A 74 5.82 30.37 38.56
C GLN A 74 4.50 29.77 38.10
N ILE A 75 4.44 28.43 37.94
CA ILE A 75 3.22 27.71 37.55
C ILE A 75 2.08 27.97 38.53
N ILE A 76 2.35 27.88 39.84
CA ILE A 76 1.35 28.14 40.90
C ILE A 76 0.84 29.57 40.79
N THR A 77 1.77 30.53 40.75
CA THR A 77 1.45 31.96 40.77
C THR A 77 0.64 32.37 39.55
N GLU A 78 1.01 31.92 38.35
CA GLU A 78 0.27 32.20 37.12
C GLU A 78 -1.13 31.59 37.16
N LYS A 79 -1.24 30.32 37.58
CA LYS A 79 -2.53 29.61 37.63
C LYS A 79 -3.47 30.20 38.65
N VAL A 80 -2.98 30.58 39.84
CA VAL A 80 -3.81 31.21 40.87
C VAL A 80 -4.22 32.62 40.45
N ARG A 81 -3.29 33.45 39.94
CA ARG A 81 -3.63 34.79 39.44
C ARG A 81 -4.65 34.76 38.31
N ALA A 82 -4.48 33.85 37.34
CA ALA A 82 -5.44 33.68 36.24
C ALA A 82 -6.83 33.28 36.77
N SER A 83 -6.88 32.33 37.71
CA SER A 83 -8.13 31.85 38.31
C SER A 83 -8.86 32.94 39.10
N ILE A 84 -8.14 33.76 39.87
CA ILE A 84 -8.70 34.92 40.58
C ILE A 84 -9.18 36.00 39.60
N ALA A 85 -8.39 36.33 38.57
CA ALA A 85 -8.78 37.32 37.56
C ALA A 85 -10.05 36.91 36.81
N ASN A 86 -10.21 35.61 36.53
CA ASN A 86 -11.35 35.04 35.84
C ASN A 86 -12.55 34.74 36.77
N ARG A 87 -12.47 35.06 38.07
CA ARG A 87 -13.49 34.77 39.10
C ARG A 87 -13.87 33.29 39.19
N GLU A 88 -12.92 32.40 38.98
CA GLU A 88 -13.13 30.97 39.14
C GLU A 88 -13.17 30.58 40.63
N ASN A 89 -13.96 29.55 40.97
CA ASN A 89 -14.09 29.07 42.34
C ASN A 89 -13.06 28.01 42.73
N SER A 90 -12.23 27.57 41.77
CA SER A 90 -11.17 26.60 42.02
C SER A 90 -10.07 26.69 40.99
N CYS A 91 -8.86 26.32 41.38
CA CYS A 91 -7.69 26.23 40.51
C CYS A 91 -7.13 24.80 40.56
N THR A 92 -6.56 24.33 39.45
CA THR A 92 -5.80 23.07 39.41
C THR A 92 -4.48 23.30 38.69
N ALA A 93 -3.38 22.87 39.31
CA ALA A 93 -2.03 22.98 38.79
C ALA A 93 -1.29 21.64 38.92
N TYR A 94 -0.37 21.39 37.98
CA TYR A 94 0.49 20.22 37.98
C TYR A 94 1.92 20.71 38.10
N ILE A 95 2.59 20.36 39.18
CA ILE A 95 3.85 20.99 39.58
C ILE A 95 4.91 19.92 39.80
N PRO A 96 6.10 20.06 39.18
CA PRO A 96 7.24 19.25 39.55
C PRO A 96 7.73 19.75 40.91
N MET A 97 7.81 18.87 41.90
CA MET A 97 8.37 19.08 43.22
C MET A 97 9.75 18.42 43.29
N LEU A 98 10.60 18.89 44.21
CA LEU A 98 11.95 18.34 44.40
C LEU A 98 12.03 17.59 45.73
N TYR A 99 12.51 16.35 45.67
CA TYR A 99 12.95 15.62 46.84
C TYR A 99 14.22 16.28 47.43
N PRO A 100 14.50 16.10 48.74
CA PRO A 100 15.73 16.61 49.36
C PRO A 100 17.04 16.11 48.72
N ASN A 101 17.01 14.98 48.01
CA ASN A 101 18.13 14.42 47.26
C ASN A 101 18.30 15.03 45.85
N GLY A 102 17.39 15.92 45.41
CA GLY A 102 17.38 16.57 44.10
C GLY A 102 16.53 15.88 43.02
N GLU A 103 15.93 14.71 43.29
CA GLU A 103 15.05 14.03 42.34
C GLU A 103 13.70 14.75 42.21
N LYS A 104 13.10 14.72 41.01
CA LYS A 104 11.80 15.36 40.74
C LYS A 104 10.64 14.37 40.93
N TYR A 105 9.57 14.80 41.58
CA TYR A 105 8.28 14.09 41.62
C TYR A 105 7.15 15.05 41.23
N TRP A 106 6.04 14.54 40.71
CA TRP A 106 4.95 15.38 40.20
C TRP A 106 3.77 15.38 41.15
N VAL A 107 3.27 16.58 41.44
CA VAL A 107 2.11 16.76 42.31
C VAL A 107 1.02 17.51 41.58
N LYS A 108 -0.21 17.01 41.71
CA LYS A 108 -1.43 17.74 41.35
C LYS A 108 -1.90 18.55 42.55
N LEU A 109 -1.93 19.86 42.41
CA LEU A 109 -2.59 20.78 43.34
C LEU A 109 -3.99 21.08 42.85
N LYS A 110 -4.99 20.94 43.72
CA LYS A 110 -6.34 21.42 43.46
C LYS A 110 -6.80 22.31 44.61
N SER A 111 -6.95 23.59 44.34
CA SER A 111 -7.38 24.60 45.31
C SER A 111 -8.82 25.01 45.05
N VAL A 112 -9.64 25.12 46.08
CA VAL A 112 -11.01 25.64 46.03
C VAL A 112 -11.08 26.89 46.89
N TYR A 113 -11.52 28.00 46.30
CA TYR A 113 -11.68 29.26 47.02
C TYR A 113 -13.02 29.27 47.75
N THR A 114 -13.01 29.71 49.00
CA THR A 114 -14.20 29.83 49.83
C THR A 114 -14.64 31.29 49.92
N ASP A 115 -15.86 31.53 50.41
CA ASP A 115 -16.35 32.89 50.67
C ASP A 115 -15.88 33.45 52.03
N GLU A 116 -14.99 32.72 52.71
CA GLU A 116 -14.32 33.15 53.94
C GLU A 116 -13.14 34.08 53.60
N TYR A 117 -13.03 35.18 54.33
CA TYR A 117 -11.92 36.14 54.23
C TYR A 117 -11.28 36.33 55.59
N ILE A 118 -9.95 36.29 55.63
CA ILE A 118 -9.14 36.57 56.81
C ILE A 118 -8.19 37.71 56.42
N ASP A 119 -8.22 38.81 57.18
CA ASP A 119 -7.42 40.02 56.93
C ASP A 119 -7.50 40.56 55.49
N GLY A 120 -8.68 40.45 54.86
CA GLY A 120 -8.94 40.90 53.49
C GLY A 120 -8.50 39.94 52.39
N CYS A 121 -7.86 38.82 52.73
CA CYS A 121 -7.43 37.78 51.79
C CYS A 121 -8.45 36.63 51.77
N ARG A 122 -8.76 36.12 50.56
CA ARG A 122 -9.70 35.01 50.38
C ARG A 122 -9.05 33.70 50.82
N VAL A 123 -9.80 32.89 51.55
CA VAL A 123 -9.33 31.58 52.01
C VAL A 123 -9.51 30.52 50.91
N SER A 124 -8.50 29.68 50.72
CA SER A 124 -8.55 28.53 49.82
C SER A 124 -8.23 27.23 50.56
N TYR A 125 -8.91 26.14 50.19
CA TYR A 125 -8.55 24.78 50.60
C TYR A 125 -7.88 24.07 49.43
N THR A 126 -6.68 23.56 49.64
CA THR A 126 -5.85 22.92 48.63
C THR A 126 -5.68 21.44 48.97
N THR A 127 -5.89 20.58 47.99
CA THR A 127 -5.48 19.17 48.07
C THR A 127 -4.25 18.93 47.21
N MET A 128 -3.36 18.06 47.70
CA MET A 128 -2.16 17.64 46.99
C MET A 128 -2.22 16.13 46.73
N THR A 129 -1.90 15.71 45.51
CA THR A 129 -1.86 14.29 45.14
C THR A 129 -0.60 14.00 44.34
N ASP A 130 0.17 12.99 44.75
CA ASP A 130 1.30 12.50 43.97
C ASP A 130 0.78 11.83 42.70
N ILE A 131 1.27 12.27 41.55
CA ILE A 131 0.90 11.78 40.23
C ILE A 131 2.12 11.36 39.41
N THR A 132 3.25 11.10 40.08
CA THR A 132 4.54 10.84 39.43
C THR A 132 4.47 9.68 38.45
N GLU A 133 3.90 8.55 38.86
CA GLU A 133 3.77 7.35 38.04
C GLU A 133 2.88 7.59 36.80
N MET A 134 1.78 8.34 36.98
CA MET A 134 0.87 8.71 35.89
C MET A 134 1.54 9.65 34.87
N MET A 135 2.33 10.62 35.36
CA MET A 135 3.08 11.55 34.51
C MET A 135 4.23 10.86 33.77
N GLN A 136 4.96 9.96 34.43
CA GLN A 136 6.00 9.14 33.79
C GLN A 136 5.42 8.28 32.67
N THR A 137 4.33 7.55 32.94
CA THR A 137 3.62 6.75 31.94
C THR A 137 3.17 7.60 30.73
N ARG A 138 2.72 8.83 30.99
CA ARG A 138 2.28 9.75 29.93
C ARG A 138 3.46 10.22 29.06
N LEU A 139 4.58 10.62 29.69
CA LEU A 139 5.81 11.03 29.01
C LEU A 139 6.41 9.90 28.18
N GLU A 140 6.45 8.68 28.71
CA GLU A 140 6.92 7.49 28.00
C GLU A 140 6.05 7.17 26.78
N LYS A 141 4.72 7.25 26.93
CA LYS A 141 3.79 7.09 25.81
C LYS A 141 4.03 8.14 24.73
N GLU A 142 4.16 9.40 25.10
CA GLU A 142 4.38 10.51 24.16
C GLU A 142 5.70 10.35 23.39
N GLN A 143 6.77 9.92 24.06
CA GLN A 143 8.05 9.59 23.42
C GLN A 143 7.99 8.33 22.53
N HIS A 144 7.20 7.33 22.90
CA HIS A 144 6.99 6.14 22.08
C HIS A 144 6.22 6.48 20.80
N PHE A 145 5.15 7.28 20.90
CA PHE A 145 4.40 7.76 19.75
C PHE A 145 5.24 8.61 18.80
N GLN A 146 6.09 9.49 19.33
CA GLN A 146 6.99 10.29 18.51
C GLN A 146 7.96 9.41 17.70
N ARG A 147 8.51 8.36 18.34
CA ARG A 147 9.39 7.38 17.67
C ARG A 147 8.68 6.60 16.57
N VAL A 148 7.44 6.15 16.82
CA VAL A 148 6.65 5.44 15.79
C VAL A 148 6.35 6.36 14.61
N PHE A 149 6.01 7.63 14.85
CA PHE A 149 5.76 8.60 13.78
C PHE A 149 7.01 8.87 12.93
N GLU A 150 8.18 9.01 13.57
CA GLU A 150 9.46 9.15 12.88
C GLU A 150 9.79 7.92 12.03
N GLN A 151 9.55 6.72 12.55
CA GLN A 151 9.81 5.46 11.86
C GLN A 151 8.92 5.28 10.62
N VAL A 152 7.63 5.57 10.73
CA VAL A 152 6.70 5.52 9.58
C VAL A 152 7.08 6.54 8.51
N SER A 153 7.52 7.73 8.91
CA SER A 153 8.00 8.75 7.97
C SER A 153 9.32 8.36 7.29
N GLN A 154 10.15 7.52 7.91
CA GLN A 154 11.35 6.94 7.29
C GLN A 154 11.02 5.82 6.30
N GLU A 155 10.03 4.97 6.60
CA GLU A 155 9.57 3.93 5.67
C GLU A 155 8.94 4.53 4.40
N GLN A 156 8.21 5.64 4.56
CA GLN A 156 7.70 6.42 3.43
C GLN A 156 8.83 6.96 2.55
N ASP A 157 9.93 7.44 3.15
CA ASP A 157 11.11 7.89 2.40
C ASP A 157 11.78 6.72 1.66
N MET A 158 11.85 5.54 2.26
CA MET A 158 12.37 4.33 1.60
C MET A 158 11.53 3.92 0.40
N LEU A 159 10.19 3.97 0.50
CA LEU A 159 9.29 3.72 -0.63
C LEU A 159 9.50 4.72 -1.77
N MET A 160 9.65 6.02 -1.44
CA MET A 160 9.95 7.05 -2.44
C MET A 160 11.35 6.92 -3.02
N SER A 161 12.30 6.41 -2.24
CA SER A 161 13.65 6.05 -2.69
C SER A 161 13.58 4.91 -3.74
N ALA A 162 12.77 3.88 -3.52
CA ALA A 162 12.58 2.79 -4.49
C ALA A 162 12.02 3.26 -5.84
N LEU A 163 11.36 4.42 -5.88
CA LEU A 163 10.80 5.05 -7.09
C LEU A 163 11.79 5.96 -7.82
N ASN A 164 13.01 6.14 -7.29
CA ASN A 164 14.10 6.90 -7.89
C ASN A 164 13.77 8.40 -8.11
N VAL A 165 12.93 8.98 -7.24
CA VAL A 165 12.51 10.40 -7.30
C VAL A 165 13.09 11.18 -6.12
N SER A 166 13.68 12.35 -6.38
CA SER A 166 14.13 13.25 -5.31
C SER A 166 12.94 13.89 -4.62
N VAL A 167 12.85 13.74 -3.30
CA VAL A 167 11.83 14.35 -2.44
C VAL A 167 12.51 15.09 -1.30
N SER A 168 12.03 16.29 -1.02
CA SER A 168 12.57 17.19 0.00
C SER A 168 11.44 17.94 0.70
N LYS A 169 11.64 18.28 1.97
CA LYS A 169 10.75 19.02 2.85
C LYS A 169 11.48 20.28 3.28
N HIS A 170 10.90 21.43 3.02
CA HIS A 170 11.50 22.74 3.28
C HIS A 170 10.62 23.57 4.21
N LEU A 171 11.28 24.36 5.04
CA LEU A 171 10.66 25.39 5.83
C LEU A 171 10.49 26.64 4.96
N MET A 172 9.32 27.25 4.99
CA MET A 172 9.04 28.50 4.29
C MET A 172 9.62 29.69 5.08
N ASP A 173 10.94 29.74 5.18
CA ASP A 173 11.70 30.86 5.72
C ASP A 173 12.50 31.59 4.64
N GLU A 174 13.23 32.64 5.06
CA GLU A 174 14.04 33.47 4.16
C GLU A 174 15.12 32.67 3.40
N HIS A 175 15.51 31.50 3.92
CA HIS A 175 16.55 30.63 3.37
C HIS A 175 15.99 29.42 2.60
N PHE A 176 14.68 29.21 2.69
CA PHE A 176 14.01 28.01 2.21
C PHE A 176 14.67 26.74 2.78
N THR A 177 14.85 26.71 4.10
CA THR A 177 15.66 25.71 4.81
C THR A 177 15.19 24.27 4.56
N CYS A 178 16.09 23.40 4.11
CA CYS A 178 15.81 21.98 3.90
C CYS A 178 15.76 21.22 5.23
N ILE A 179 14.56 20.92 5.72
CA ILE A 179 14.34 20.17 6.96
C ILE A 179 14.71 18.70 6.78
N ARG A 180 14.33 18.13 5.63
CA ARG A 180 14.53 16.70 5.36
C ARG A 180 14.53 16.45 3.86
N ALA A 181 15.43 15.59 3.38
CA ALA A 181 15.38 15.11 2.01
C ALA A 181 15.84 13.65 1.92
N ASN A 182 15.42 12.96 0.86
CA ASN A 182 15.87 11.60 0.59
C ASN A 182 17.24 11.57 -0.12
N GLU A 183 17.86 10.39 -0.23
CA GLU A 183 19.20 10.25 -0.82
C GLU A 183 19.28 10.78 -2.26
N PHE A 184 18.20 10.62 -3.04
CA PHE A 184 18.15 11.12 -4.43
C PHE A 184 18.24 12.63 -4.53
N TYR A 185 17.74 13.38 -3.56
CA TYR A 185 17.92 14.83 -3.51
C TYR A 185 19.41 15.19 -3.45
N TYR A 186 20.13 14.56 -2.51
CA TYR A 186 21.57 14.77 -2.29
C TYR A 186 22.40 14.33 -3.51
N GLN A 187 22.08 13.17 -4.09
CA GLN A 187 22.68 12.73 -5.35
C GLN A 187 22.42 13.71 -6.50
N LEU A 188 21.22 14.27 -6.59
CA LEU A 188 20.84 15.18 -7.67
C LEU A 188 21.57 16.52 -7.55
N ILE A 189 21.71 17.07 -6.33
CA ILE A 189 22.45 18.33 -6.11
C ILE A 189 23.97 18.14 -6.08
N GLY A 190 24.45 16.90 -5.94
CA GLY A 190 25.87 16.53 -6.02
C GLY A 190 26.65 16.73 -4.72
N TYR A 191 25.98 16.77 -3.57
CA TYR A 191 26.59 16.91 -2.24
C TYR A 191 26.01 15.85 -1.29
N THR A 192 26.81 15.35 -0.35
CA THR A 192 26.26 14.48 0.71
C THR A 192 25.43 15.29 1.70
N LYS A 193 24.61 14.59 2.49
CA LYS A 193 23.83 15.23 3.56
C LYS A 193 24.73 15.97 4.56
N GLU A 194 25.85 15.37 4.95
CA GLU A 194 26.80 15.95 5.89
C GLU A 194 27.46 17.20 5.31
N GLU A 195 27.77 17.21 4.00
CA GLU A 195 28.30 18.36 3.29
C GLU A 195 27.27 19.49 3.21
N CYS A 196 26.00 19.18 2.93
CA CYS A 196 24.92 20.17 2.92
C CYS A 196 24.76 20.86 4.27
N HIS A 197 24.73 20.09 5.35
CA HIS A 197 24.62 20.64 6.70
C HIS A 197 25.84 21.46 7.10
N SER A 198 27.05 21.00 6.73
CA SER A 198 28.30 21.63 7.18
C SER A 198 28.70 22.85 6.35
N ILE A 199 28.37 22.87 5.06
CA ILE A 199 28.80 23.91 4.11
C ILE A 199 27.70 24.96 3.92
N PHE A 200 26.44 24.52 3.83
CA PHE A 200 25.30 25.37 3.49
C PHE A 200 24.29 25.49 4.63
N HIS A 201 24.54 24.91 5.80
CA HIS A 201 23.64 24.94 6.97
C HIS A 201 22.20 24.46 6.66
N ASP A 202 22.06 23.56 5.68
CA ASP A 202 20.78 23.15 5.09
C ASP A 202 19.95 24.30 4.46
N HIS A 203 20.52 25.49 4.34
CA HIS A 203 19.93 26.64 3.67
C HIS A 203 20.07 26.52 2.15
N VAL A 204 18.94 26.62 1.45
CA VAL A 204 18.91 26.40 0.01
C VAL A 204 19.46 27.62 -0.75
N ASP A 205 19.29 28.83 -0.22
CA ASP A 205 19.89 30.04 -0.79
C ASP A 205 21.43 30.01 -0.79
N GLU A 206 22.06 29.48 0.26
CA GLU A 206 23.51 29.28 0.35
C GLU A 206 24.01 28.30 -0.72
N PHE A 207 23.25 27.24 -1.00
CA PHE A 207 23.54 26.33 -2.11
C PHE A 207 23.51 27.05 -3.47
N PHE A 208 22.55 27.97 -3.67
CA PHE A 208 22.44 28.77 -4.88
C PHE A 208 23.40 29.98 -4.93
N ALA A 209 24.33 30.14 -3.98
CA ALA A 209 25.28 31.26 -3.98
C ALA A 209 26.11 31.36 -5.28
N ASN A 210 26.41 30.23 -5.92
CA ASN A 210 27.12 30.15 -7.20
C ASN A 210 26.20 30.26 -8.43
N ASN A 211 24.89 30.41 -8.22
CA ASN A 211 23.84 30.49 -9.24
C ASN A 211 22.66 31.38 -8.79
N PRO A 212 22.92 32.68 -8.54
CA PRO A 212 21.93 33.60 -7.96
C PRO A 212 20.72 33.84 -8.88
N ASP A 213 20.87 33.66 -10.19
CA ASP A 213 19.75 33.77 -11.14
C ASP A 213 18.69 32.70 -10.90
N SER A 214 19.11 31.46 -10.61
CA SER A 214 18.18 30.37 -10.35
C SER A 214 17.47 30.52 -9.00
N TRP A 215 18.18 31.03 -7.99
CA TRP A 215 17.56 31.42 -6.72
C TRP A 215 16.47 32.48 -6.91
N ASN A 216 16.76 33.53 -7.67
CA ASN A 216 15.80 34.60 -7.95
C ASN A 216 14.57 34.10 -8.70
N ILE A 217 14.74 33.16 -9.64
CA ILE A 217 13.62 32.53 -10.37
C ILE A 217 12.74 31.73 -9.42
N LEU A 218 13.34 30.91 -8.55
CA LEU A 218 12.64 30.09 -7.56
C LEU A 218 11.86 30.97 -6.59
N HIS A 219 12.54 31.94 -5.97
CA HIS A 219 11.96 32.84 -4.97
C HIS A 219 10.76 33.61 -5.53
N LYS A 220 10.91 34.25 -6.70
CA LYS A 220 9.81 34.97 -7.36
C LYS A 220 8.63 34.07 -7.67
N LYS A 221 8.88 32.82 -8.07
CA LYS A 221 7.81 31.88 -8.41
C LYS A 221 7.01 31.50 -7.16
N ILE A 222 7.70 31.21 -6.06
CA ILE A 222 7.08 30.90 -4.77
C ILE A 222 6.25 32.09 -4.26
N GLU A 223 6.82 33.30 -4.25
CA GLU A 223 6.10 34.51 -3.81
C GLU A 223 4.84 34.77 -4.64
N ALA A 224 4.93 34.62 -5.96
CA ALA A 224 3.79 34.78 -6.85
C ALA A 224 2.69 33.74 -6.56
N THR A 225 3.06 32.48 -6.38
CA THR A 225 2.10 31.40 -6.07
C THR A 225 1.40 31.62 -4.72
N ILE A 226 2.12 32.09 -3.70
CA ILE A 226 1.52 32.44 -2.40
C ILE A 226 0.56 33.62 -2.56
N ALA A 227 0.93 34.65 -3.33
CA ALA A 227 0.08 35.81 -3.59
C ALA A 227 -1.21 35.45 -4.36
N ASP A 228 -1.11 34.48 -5.27
CA ASP A 228 -2.23 33.97 -6.06
C ASP A 228 -3.10 32.94 -5.31
N ASN A 229 -2.71 32.56 -4.08
CA ASN A 229 -3.38 31.57 -3.23
C ASN A 229 -3.54 30.20 -3.93
N ASP A 230 -2.49 29.77 -4.62
CA ASP A 230 -2.39 28.47 -5.30
C ASP A 230 -1.57 27.50 -4.44
N ASP A 231 -1.94 26.22 -4.45
CA ASP A 231 -1.45 25.22 -3.49
C ASP A 231 -0.10 24.61 -3.92
N SER A 232 0.36 24.91 -5.13
CA SER A 232 1.58 24.33 -5.71
C SER A 232 2.33 25.26 -6.64
N TYR A 233 3.65 25.09 -6.74
CA TYR A 233 4.51 25.80 -7.68
C TYR A 233 5.33 24.82 -8.52
N SER A 234 5.61 25.19 -9.77
CA SER A 234 6.50 24.46 -10.67
C SER A 234 7.45 25.43 -11.35
N VAL A 235 8.73 25.06 -11.42
CA VAL A 235 9.77 25.89 -12.02
C VAL A 235 10.88 25.04 -12.65
N PHE A 236 11.47 25.55 -13.74
CA PHE A 236 12.65 24.96 -14.35
C PHE A 236 13.88 25.78 -13.97
N LEU A 237 14.90 25.10 -13.44
CA LEU A 237 16.09 25.75 -12.91
C LEU A 237 17.34 25.10 -13.52
N PRO A 238 18.29 25.88 -14.05
CA PRO A 238 19.63 25.36 -14.30
C PRO A 238 20.33 25.15 -12.95
N MET A 239 21.05 24.05 -12.83
CA MET A 239 21.83 23.65 -11.67
C MET A 239 23.25 23.29 -12.09
N TYR A 240 24.17 23.38 -11.13
CA TYR A 240 25.60 23.20 -11.36
C TYR A 240 26.13 22.11 -10.43
N TYR A 241 26.73 21.07 -11.01
CA TYR A 241 27.46 20.10 -10.22
C TYR A 241 28.76 20.74 -9.67
N PRO A 242 29.34 20.19 -8.59
CA PRO A 242 30.61 20.70 -8.03
C PRO A 242 31.77 20.74 -9.03
N ASN A 243 31.73 19.89 -10.05
CA ASN A 243 32.72 19.85 -11.14
C ASN A 243 32.52 20.95 -12.20
N GLY A 244 31.51 21.81 -12.05
CA GLY A 244 31.18 22.92 -12.95
C GLY A 244 30.27 22.57 -14.13
N SER A 245 29.83 21.31 -14.27
CA SER A 245 28.89 20.92 -15.32
C SER A 245 27.46 21.37 -15.02
N VAL A 246 26.73 21.78 -16.07
CA VAL A 246 25.37 22.32 -15.96
C VAL A 246 24.36 21.25 -16.35
N TYR A 247 23.30 21.16 -15.56
CA TYR A 247 22.15 20.31 -15.82
C TYR A 247 20.88 21.09 -15.47
N TRP A 248 19.73 20.66 -15.97
CA TRP A 248 18.46 21.32 -15.71
C TRP A 248 17.58 20.44 -14.85
N VAL A 249 16.85 21.08 -13.94
CA VAL A 249 15.87 20.42 -13.10
C VAL A 249 14.50 21.04 -13.28
N LYS A 250 13.47 20.21 -13.19
CA LYS A 250 12.11 20.64 -12.92
C LYS A 250 11.87 20.45 -11.43
N LEU A 251 11.59 21.54 -10.73
CA LEU A 251 11.20 21.54 -9.33
C LEU A 251 9.69 21.75 -9.24
N VAL A 252 9.01 20.89 -8.50
CA VAL A 252 7.57 21.01 -8.22
C VAL A 252 7.36 20.90 -6.72
N GLY A 253 6.78 21.93 -6.09
CA GLY A 253 6.49 21.93 -4.68
C GLY A 253 5.03 22.21 -4.35
N PHE A 254 4.60 21.70 -3.19
CA PHE A 254 3.25 21.82 -2.65
C PHE A 254 3.31 22.44 -1.26
N PHE A 255 2.45 23.41 -0.99
CA PHE A 255 2.31 23.96 0.35
C PHE A 255 1.45 23.03 1.21
N THR A 256 1.73 23.00 2.51
CA THR A 256 0.98 22.15 3.45
C THR A 256 0.37 22.98 4.57
N ASP A 257 -0.62 22.42 5.24
CA ASP A 257 -1.19 23.00 6.48
C ASP A 257 -0.31 22.73 7.72
N GLU A 258 0.88 22.16 7.52
CA GLU A 258 1.86 21.92 8.57
C GLU A 258 2.69 23.19 8.82
N TYR A 259 2.85 23.55 10.10
CA TYR A 259 3.65 24.70 10.54
C TYR A 259 4.67 24.25 11.57
N ILE A 260 5.92 24.68 11.41
CA ILE A 260 7.01 24.47 12.36
C ILE A 260 7.46 25.87 12.82
N ASP A 261 7.39 26.14 14.12
CA ASP A 261 7.70 27.44 14.73
C ASP A 261 6.97 28.64 14.07
N GLY A 262 5.73 28.41 13.63
CA GLY A 262 4.89 29.42 12.98
C GLY A 262 5.21 29.67 11.50
N ARG A 263 6.12 28.90 10.90
CA ARG A 263 6.45 28.95 9.46
C ARG A 263 5.85 27.75 8.75
N GLN A 264 5.24 27.99 7.60
CA GLN A 264 4.60 26.95 6.79
C GLN A 264 5.65 25.98 6.24
N VAL A 265 5.25 24.74 6.00
CA VAL A 265 6.11 23.70 5.41
C VAL A 265 5.70 23.43 3.97
N THR A 266 6.68 23.19 3.10
CA THR A 266 6.46 22.73 1.72
C THR A 266 7.19 21.42 1.45
N TYR A 267 6.57 20.55 0.64
CA TYR A 267 7.22 19.38 0.07
C TYR A 267 7.53 19.65 -1.39
N ALA A 268 8.77 19.38 -1.80
CA ALA A 268 9.24 19.61 -3.16
C ALA A 268 9.86 18.34 -3.76
N THR A 269 9.54 18.11 -5.03
CA THR A 269 10.14 17.07 -5.87
C THR A 269 11.03 17.71 -6.93
N MET A 270 12.13 17.05 -7.24
CA MET A 270 13.11 17.54 -8.22
C MET A 270 13.47 16.44 -9.20
N VAL A 271 13.43 16.73 -10.49
CA VAL A 271 13.75 15.76 -11.54
C VAL A 271 14.73 16.38 -12.53
N ASN A 272 15.80 15.65 -12.86
CA ASN A 272 16.72 16.07 -13.92
C ASN A 272 16.01 15.97 -15.29
N VAL A 273 15.93 17.09 -15.99
CA VAL A 273 15.28 17.24 -17.30
C VAL A 273 16.27 17.68 -18.38
N THR A 274 17.57 17.47 -18.15
CA THR A 274 18.64 17.92 -19.06
C THR A 274 18.49 17.33 -20.45
N ASP A 275 18.33 16.01 -20.57
CA ASP A 275 18.15 15.35 -21.87
C ASP A 275 16.90 15.84 -22.59
N MET A 276 15.80 16.06 -21.86
CA MET A 276 14.55 16.57 -22.40
C MET A 276 14.71 18.01 -22.95
N LEU A 277 15.35 18.89 -22.19
CA LEU A 277 15.64 20.25 -22.62
C LEU A 277 16.74 20.30 -23.68
N GLN A 278 17.66 19.33 -23.69
CA GLN A 278 18.68 19.17 -24.71
C GLN A 278 18.06 18.71 -26.03
N ILE A 279 17.07 17.82 -26.01
CA ILE A 279 16.26 17.47 -27.20
C ILE A 279 15.45 18.69 -27.69
N GLN A 280 14.89 19.50 -26.78
CA GLN A 280 14.25 20.77 -27.16
C GLN A 280 15.26 21.82 -27.69
N LYS A 281 16.49 21.85 -27.18
CA LYS A 281 17.60 22.66 -27.70
C LYS A 281 18.23 22.07 -28.96
N GLU A 282 18.16 20.78 -29.20
CA GLU A 282 18.60 20.12 -30.44
C GLU A 282 17.66 20.48 -31.60
N ARG A 283 16.39 20.76 -31.28
CA ARG A 283 15.47 21.52 -32.15
C ARG A 283 16.01 22.89 -32.56
N THR A 284 16.87 23.49 -31.72
CA THR A 284 17.61 24.74 -32.00
C THR A 284 18.93 24.45 -32.73
N ILE A 285 19.61 23.32 -32.51
CA ILE A 285 20.87 22.87 -33.17
C ILE A 285 20.72 22.57 -34.68
N ALA A 286 19.55 22.81 -35.27
CA ALA A 286 19.39 22.93 -36.72
C ALA A 286 20.32 24.00 -37.37
N TYR A 287 21.02 24.85 -36.59
CA TYR A 287 21.97 25.86 -37.08
C TYR A 287 23.06 25.32 -38.04
N ASP A 288 23.60 24.12 -37.80
CA ASP A 288 24.75 23.61 -38.57
C ASP A 288 24.37 22.67 -39.73
N ASN A 289 23.15 22.12 -39.73
CA ASN A 289 22.70 21.13 -40.71
C ASN A 289 21.71 21.69 -41.76
N ILE A 290 21.37 22.98 -41.70
CA ILE A 290 20.57 23.61 -42.76
C ILE A 290 21.39 23.66 -44.05
N PRO A 291 20.85 23.24 -45.22
CA PRO A 291 21.51 23.35 -46.51
C PRO A 291 21.55 24.82 -46.99
N GLY A 292 22.29 25.66 -46.28
CA GLY A 292 22.38 27.11 -46.52
C GLY A 292 23.16 27.79 -45.41
N PHE A 293 22.75 28.96 -44.93
CA PHE A 293 23.47 29.72 -43.89
C PHE A 293 22.52 30.63 -43.10
N ILE A 294 22.94 31.05 -41.91
CA ILE A 294 22.13 31.90 -41.02
C ILE A 294 22.88 33.18 -40.72
N VAL A 295 22.15 34.29 -40.70
CA VAL A 295 22.68 35.63 -40.44
C VAL A 295 21.80 36.38 -39.45
N LYS A 296 22.42 37.05 -38.48
CA LYS A 296 21.76 37.95 -37.55
C LYS A 296 21.96 39.39 -38.03
N TYR A 297 20.88 40.10 -38.30
CA TYR A 297 20.90 41.49 -38.77
C TYR A 297 20.31 42.44 -37.72
N ARG A 298 20.91 43.62 -37.58
CA ARG A 298 20.30 44.80 -36.95
C ARG A 298 19.76 45.72 -38.05
N VAL A 299 18.48 46.06 -37.98
CA VAL A 299 17.79 46.90 -38.97
C VAL A 299 17.77 48.36 -38.50
N THR A 300 18.76 49.13 -38.92
CA THR A 300 18.81 50.59 -38.70
C THR A 300 17.92 51.32 -39.71
N PRO A 301 17.59 52.62 -39.51
CA PRO A 301 16.77 53.38 -40.45
C PRO A 301 17.30 53.38 -41.89
N ASP A 302 18.63 53.36 -42.06
CA ASP A 302 19.28 53.56 -43.36
C ASP A 302 20.03 52.31 -43.88
N SER A 303 20.07 51.21 -43.13
CA SER A 303 20.88 50.02 -43.49
C SER A 303 20.56 48.74 -42.70
N LEU A 304 20.93 47.59 -43.28
CA LEU A 304 20.98 46.28 -42.62
C LEU A 304 22.42 46.03 -42.17
N LEU A 305 22.65 45.98 -40.85
CA LEU A 305 23.97 45.70 -40.27
C LEU A 305 24.05 44.23 -39.86
N MET A 306 25.01 43.49 -40.41
CA MET A 306 25.27 42.12 -40.00
C MET A 306 25.95 42.11 -38.62
N LEU A 307 25.32 41.45 -37.65
CA LEU A 307 25.86 41.27 -36.30
C LEU A 307 26.69 39.98 -36.21
N GLU A 308 26.10 38.87 -36.65
CA GLU A 308 26.67 37.53 -36.57
C GLU A 308 26.25 36.72 -37.80
N ALA A 309 27.05 35.73 -38.20
CA ALA A 309 26.68 34.80 -39.27
C ALA A 309 27.34 33.45 -39.07
N SER A 310 26.66 32.37 -39.49
CA SER A 310 27.20 31.01 -39.48
C SER A 310 28.42 30.89 -40.40
N ASP A 311 29.42 30.07 -40.06
CA ASP A 311 30.68 29.94 -40.80
C ASP A 311 30.51 29.58 -42.29
N ARG A 312 29.40 28.92 -42.64
CA ARG A 312 29.07 28.52 -44.01
C ARG A 312 28.90 29.72 -44.97
N ILE A 313 28.59 30.92 -44.47
CA ILE A 313 28.53 32.13 -45.29
C ILE A 313 29.90 32.48 -45.89
N ARG A 314 30.99 32.25 -45.15
CA ARG A 314 32.37 32.54 -45.58
C ARG A 314 32.83 31.57 -46.68
N ASN A 315 32.24 30.38 -46.72
CA ASN A 315 32.51 29.41 -47.76
C ASN A 315 31.84 29.78 -49.09
N LEU A 316 30.68 30.44 -49.05
CA LEU A 316 29.87 30.81 -50.23
C LEU A 316 30.18 32.22 -50.75
N PHE A 317 30.52 33.18 -49.89
CA PHE A 317 30.74 34.59 -50.24
C PHE A 317 32.09 35.11 -49.70
N ASP A 318 32.79 35.96 -50.46
CA ASP A 318 34.11 36.55 -50.09
C ASP A 318 33.95 37.70 -49.07
N VAL A 319 33.51 37.37 -47.86
CA VAL A 319 33.27 38.33 -46.77
C VAL A 319 34.51 38.42 -45.87
N LYS A 320 35.39 39.40 -46.13
CA LYS A 320 36.61 39.62 -45.32
C LYS A 320 36.35 40.30 -43.97
N ASP A 321 35.28 41.09 -43.89
CA ASP A 321 34.80 41.74 -42.66
C ASP A 321 33.25 41.81 -42.71
N PRO A 322 32.54 41.00 -41.91
CA PRO A 322 31.07 40.95 -41.90
C PRO A 322 30.41 42.28 -41.51
N SER A 323 31.09 43.11 -40.72
CA SER A 323 30.54 44.35 -40.17
C SER A 323 30.55 45.53 -41.14
N SER A 324 31.32 45.46 -42.23
CA SER A 324 31.48 46.52 -43.23
C SER A 324 30.95 46.15 -44.63
N ALA A 325 30.42 44.95 -44.80
CA ALA A 325 29.84 44.49 -46.06
C ALA A 325 28.37 44.90 -46.16
N ASP A 326 28.01 45.67 -47.20
CA ASP A 326 26.61 45.91 -47.56
C ASP A 326 25.95 44.58 -47.97
N PRO A 327 24.99 44.05 -47.18
CA PRO A 327 24.34 42.77 -47.46
C PRO A 327 23.57 42.77 -48.78
N LEU A 328 23.17 43.94 -49.28
CA LEU A 328 22.43 44.06 -50.53
C LEU A 328 23.31 43.87 -51.75
N ARG A 329 24.64 44.03 -51.64
CA ARG A 329 25.56 43.96 -52.78
C ARG A 329 25.68 42.57 -53.39
N VAL A 330 25.46 41.52 -52.62
CA VAL A 330 25.50 40.12 -53.09
C VAL A 330 24.20 39.65 -53.76
N LEU A 331 23.11 40.39 -53.58
CA LEU A 331 21.83 40.13 -54.24
C LEU A 331 21.87 40.55 -55.71
N ALA A 332 21.15 39.83 -56.56
CA ALA A 332 20.83 40.25 -57.93
C ALA A 332 19.87 41.47 -57.93
N PRO A 333 19.80 42.25 -59.03
CA PRO A 333 19.00 43.48 -59.09
C PRO A 333 17.55 43.31 -58.63
N GLU A 334 16.89 42.24 -59.05
CA GLU A 334 15.49 41.94 -58.74
C GLU A 334 15.30 41.65 -57.25
N SER A 335 16.25 40.94 -56.63
CA SER A 335 16.22 40.64 -55.19
C SER A 335 16.61 41.84 -54.32
N ARG A 336 17.40 42.78 -54.86
CA ARG A 336 17.68 44.06 -54.18
C ARG A 336 16.45 44.95 -54.12
N GLU A 337 15.73 45.08 -55.23
CA GLU A 337 14.49 45.85 -55.29
C GLU A 337 13.45 45.27 -54.31
N LEU A 338 13.27 43.95 -54.30
CA LEU A 338 12.39 43.27 -53.36
C LEU A 338 12.76 43.55 -51.89
N MET A 339 14.04 43.44 -51.54
CA MET A 339 14.50 43.72 -50.17
C MET A 339 14.34 45.21 -49.79
N GLN A 340 14.46 46.13 -50.75
CA GLN A 340 14.27 47.57 -50.50
C GLN A 340 12.79 47.91 -50.28
N GLU A 341 11.88 47.32 -51.05
CA GLU A 341 10.43 47.52 -50.86
C GLU A 341 9.97 46.99 -49.49
N GLN A 342 10.54 45.87 -49.04
CA GLN A 342 10.16 45.19 -47.80
C GLN A 342 10.92 45.70 -46.56
N PHE A 343 11.81 46.68 -46.73
CA PHE A 343 12.59 47.26 -45.64
C PHE A 343 11.70 47.93 -44.57
N SER A 344 10.56 48.48 -44.99
CA SER A 344 9.54 49.07 -44.11
C SER A 344 8.86 48.02 -43.22
N HIS A 345 8.60 46.81 -43.74
CA HIS A 345 8.06 45.67 -42.98
C HIS A 345 9.08 45.10 -41.99
N LEU A 346 10.36 45.06 -42.36
CA LEU A 346 11.41 44.68 -41.41
C LEU A 346 11.46 45.65 -40.22
N ARG A 347 11.18 46.94 -40.42
CA ARG A 347 11.06 47.91 -39.31
C ARG A 347 9.80 47.73 -38.46
N SER A 348 8.72 47.16 -38.99
CA SER A 348 7.48 46.88 -38.24
C SER A 348 7.52 45.59 -37.39
N ARG A 349 8.67 44.89 -37.36
CA ARG A 349 8.90 43.63 -36.61
C ARG A 349 8.11 42.43 -37.16
N GLU A 350 7.66 42.51 -38.41
CA GLU A 350 6.93 41.45 -39.07
C GLU A 350 7.86 40.35 -39.59
N HIS A 351 7.38 39.11 -39.54
CA HIS A 351 8.05 37.98 -40.18
C HIS A 351 7.94 38.10 -41.70
N PHE A 352 9.03 37.80 -42.40
CA PHE A 352 9.12 37.95 -43.85
C PHE A 352 9.85 36.77 -44.49
N GLU A 353 9.26 36.19 -45.53
CA GLU A 353 9.92 35.18 -46.35
C GLU A 353 10.04 35.66 -47.79
N ALA A 354 11.19 35.40 -48.42
CA ALA A 354 11.42 35.69 -49.82
C ALA A 354 12.38 34.70 -50.46
N THR A 355 12.20 34.50 -51.76
CA THR A 355 13.19 33.83 -52.59
C THR A 355 14.18 34.87 -53.10
N LEU A 356 15.44 34.76 -52.69
CA LEU A 356 16.50 35.70 -53.00
C LEU A 356 17.51 35.06 -53.97
N HIS A 357 17.77 35.75 -55.06
CA HIS A 357 18.78 35.42 -56.04
C HIS A 357 20.09 36.14 -55.69
N MET A 358 21.16 35.36 -55.54
CA MET A 358 22.47 35.84 -55.12
C MET A 358 23.56 35.25 -56.03
N LYS A 359 24.66 35.98 -56.19
CA LYS A 359 25.86 35.48 -56.85
C LYS A 359 26.89 35.03 -55.82
N ASP A 360 27.37 33.79 -55.94
CA ASP A 360 28.42 33.27 -55.06
C ASP A 360 29.82 33.82 -55.42
N LYS A 361 30.85 33.46 -54.64
CA LYS A 361 32.24 33.91 -54.85
C LYS A 361 32.83 33.54 -56.21
N SER A 362 32.23 32.60 -56.94
CA SER A 362 32.66 32.14 -58.27
C SER A 362 31.80 32.73 -59.40
N ASP A 363 30.97 33.74 -59.08
CA ASP A 363 30.02 34.39 -60.00
C ASP A 363 28.90 33.44 -60.51
N GLN A 364 28.62 32.35 -59.79
CA GLN A 364 27.51 31.45 -60.11
C GLN A 364 26.19 31.93 -59.48
N ASP A 365 25.11 31.78 -60.24
CA ASP A 365 23.76 32.09 -59.78
C ASP A 365 23.28 31.03 -58.77
N ARG A 366 22.84 31.48 -57.60
CA ARG A 366 22.22 30.65 -56.57
C ARG A 366 20.89 31.24 -56.11
N TRP A 367 19.94 30.36 -55.87
CA TRP A 367 18.63 30.70 -55.34
C TRP A 367 18.54 30.29 -53.88
N PHE A 368 18.17 31.22 -53.01
CA PHE A 368 17.98 30.96 -51.59
C PHE A 368 16.54 31.25 -51.18
N GLN A 369 15.89 30.32 -50.48
CA GLN A 369 14.70 30.65 -49.71
C GLN A 369 15.16 31.27 -48.38
N ALA A 370 14.84 32.54 -48.16
CA ALA A 370 15.22 33.29 -46.98
C ALA A 370 14.01 33.56 -46.09
N SER A 371 14.13 33.26 -44.79
CA SER A 371 13.12 33.54 -43.76
C SER A 371 13.71 34.46 -42.71
N PHE A 372 13.09 35.62 -42.50
CA PHE A 372 13.50 36.66 -41.56
C PHE A 372 12.52 36.70 -40.39
N SER A 373 13.02 36.43 -39.17
CA SER A 373 12.22 36.48 -37.95
C SER A 373 12.83 37.47 -36.95
N CYS A 374 12.03 38.42 -36.47
CA CYS A 374 12.48 39.36 -35.43
C CYS A 374 12.68 38.59 -34.12
N ILE A 375 13.90 38.60 -33.57
CA ILE A 375 14.26 37.85 -32.37
C ILE A 375 14.54 38.75 -31.16
N ASP A 376 14.89 40.02 -31.40
CA ASP A 376 15.26 40.95 -30.33
C ASP A 376 15.20 42.41 -30.82
N THR A 377 15.55 43.38 -29.96
CA THR A 377 15.75 44.78 -30.31
C THR A 377 16.99 45.35 -29.63
N ILE A 378 17.82 46.10 -30.37
CA ILE A 378 18.99 46.80 -29.81
C ILE A 378 18.80 48.29 -30.03
N ALA A 379 18.73 49.08 -28.94
CA ALA A 379 18.53 50.53 -28.97
C ALA A 379 17.32 50.95 -29.84
N ALA A 380 16.19 50.23 -29.69
CA ALA A 380 14.94 50.37 -30.46
C ALA A 380 15.00 49.92 -31.94
N ASP A 381 16.15 49.48 -32.45
CA ASP A 381 16.25 48.86 -33.78
C ASP A 381 15.93 47.36 -33.70
N PRO A 382 15.06 46.84 -34.58
CA PRO A 382 14.78 45.41 -34.67
C PRO A 382 16.03 44.58 -35.00
N VAL A 383 16.19 43.45 -34.31
CA VAL A 383 17.20 42.44 -34.60
C VAL A 383 16.50 41.21 -35.17
N TYR A 384 16.92 40.83 -36.38
CA TYR A 384 16.38 39.69 -37.11
C TYR A 384 17.36 38.54 -37.18
N LEU A 385 16.83 37.33 -37.06
CA LEU A 385 17.49 36.11 -37.51
C LEU A 385 16.99 35.78 -38.92
N ALA A 386 17.90 35.76 -39.88
CA ALA A 386 17.64 35.43 -41.27
C ALA A 386 18.23 34.06 -41.60
N VAL A 387 17.37 33.10 -41.96
CA VAL A 387 17.75 31.74 -42.37
C VAL A 387 17.67 31.64 -43.87
N PHE A 388 18.79 31.35 -44.54
CA PHE A 388 18.88 31.14 -45.99
C PHE A 388 19.04 29.66 -46.29
N ILE A 389 18.19 29.11 -47.15
CA ILE A 389 18.24 27.70 -47.59
C ILE A 389 18.51 27.69 -49.09
N ASP A 390 19.61 27.06 -49.53
CA ASP A 390 19.94 26.91 -50.94
C ASP A 390 18.92 25.99 -51.61
N ILE A 391 18.17 26.54 -52.57
CA ILE A 391 17.13 25.84 -53.32
C ILE A 391 17.52 25.62 -54.79
N THR A 392 18.81 25.76 -55.11
CA THR A 392 19.31 25.63 -56.50
C THR A 392 19.08 24.22 -57.06
N ASP A 393 19.05 23.17 -56.23
CA ASP A 393 18.68 21.81 -56.61
C ASP A 393 17.38 21.35 -55.94
N VAL A 394 16.29 21.40 -56.70
CA VAL A 394 14.90 21.14 -56.26
C VAL A 394 14.66 19.67 -55.92
N THR A 395 15.52 18.76 -56.38
CA THR A 395 15.36 17.30 -56.21
C THR A 395 15.71 16.85 -54.80
N VAL A 396 16.82 17.39 -54.26
CA VAL A 396 17.31 17.08 -52.91
C VAL A 396 16.36 17.62 -51.84
N LEU A 397 15.72 18.78 -52.10
CA LEU A 397 14.83 19.44 -51.14
C LEU A 397 13.54 18.65 -50.88
N ARG A 398 12.99 17.97 -51.89
CA ARG A 398 11.82 17.10 -51.72
C ARG A 398 12.14 15.85 -50.92
N GLU A 399 13.27 15.21 -51.20
CA GLU A 399 13.70 14.01 -50.44
C GLU A 399 14.05 14.34 -48.99
N LEU A 400 14.71 15.48 -48.74
CA LEU A 400 15.06 15.91 -47.39
C LEU A 400 13.82 16.32 -46.58
N ARG A 401 12.87 17.06 -47.19
CA ARG A 401 11.61 17.44 -46.52
C ARG A 401 10.79 16.23 -46.13
N CYS A 402 10.64 15.27 -47.04
CA CYS A 402 9.88 14.05 -46.77
C CYS A 402 10.53 13.27 -45.59
N LYS A 403 11.86 13.13 -45.57
CA LYS A 403 12.58 12.47 -44.46
C LYS A 403 12.54 13.26 -43.15
N LEU A 404 12.56 14.59 -43.20
CA LEU A 404 12.48 15.45 -42.02
C LEU A 404 11.08 15.47 -41.42
N GLU A 405 10.04 15.52 -42.26
CA GLU A 405 8.63 15.45 -41.84
C GLU A 405 8.36 14.07 -41.20
N GLU A 406 8.76 12.97 -41.84
CA GLU A 406 8.63 11.62 -41.28
C GLU A 406 9.35 11.47 -39.93
N ARG A 407 10.58 11.99 -39.79
CA ARG A 407 11.31 11.95 -38.52
C ARG A 407 10.71 12.85 -37.45
N THR A 408 10.25 14.05 -37.82
CA THR A 408 9.66 15.01 -36.87
C THR A 408 8.33 14.51 -36.36
N GLU A 409 7.53 13.89 -37.21
CA GLU A 409 6.27 13.25 -36.82
C GLU A 409 6.53 12.03 -35.91
N MET A 410 7.53 11.20 -36.24
CA MET A 410 7.94 10.07 -35.39
C MET A 410 8.46 10.53 -34.01
N LEU A 411 9.26 11.60 -33.96
CA LEU A 411 9.79 12.18 -32.71
C LEU A 411 8.70 12.86 -31.87
N ASN A 412 7.82 13.66 -32.49
CA ASN A 412 6.70 14.28 -31.78
C ASN A 412 5.76 13.21 -31.19
N ASN A 413 5.48 12.14 -31.94
CA ASN A 413 4.68 11.01 -31.44
C ASN A 413 5.37 10.24 -30.32
N ALA A 414 6.71 10.09 -30.36
CA ALA A 414 7.46 9.46 -29.29
C ALA A 414 7.52 10.35 -28.03
N LEU A 415 7.68 11.66 -28.19
CA LEU A 415 7.71 12.63 -27.10
C LEU A 415 6.34 12.78 -26.44
N ASP A 416 5.27 12.90 -27.21
CA ASP A 416 3.89 12.96 -26.68
C ASP A 416 3.55 11.69 -25.88
N LYS A 417 4.01 10.51 -26.32
CA LYS A 417 3.91 9.27 -25.55
C LYS A 417 4.71 9.32 -24.25
N ALA A 418 5.94 9.84 -24.28
CA ALA A 418 6.81 9.93 -23.11
C ALA A 418 6.32 10.97 -22.08
N GLU A 419 5.86 12.14 -22.52
CA GLU A 419 5.30 13.18 -21.66
C GLU A 419 3.99 12.72 -21.00
N LYS A 420 3.10 12.06 -21.76
CA LYS A 420 1.89 11.45 -21.21
C LYS A 420 2.22 10.38 -20.17
N ALA A 421 3.22 9.54 -20.42
CA ALA A 421 3.68 8.53 -19.47
C ALA A 421 4.25 9.16 -18.17
N ASN A 422 5.05 10.22 -18.30
CA ASN A 422 5.61 10.91 -17.12
C ASN A 422 4.55 11.67 -16.31
N LEU A 423 3.61 12.35 -16.97
CA LEU A 423 2.48 13.01 -16.30
C LEU A 423 1.62 12.00 -15.54
N ALA A 424 1.29 10.86 -16.16
CA ALA A 424 0.59 9.77 -15.50
C ALA A 424 1.36 9.23 -14.29
N LYS A 425 2.69 9.14 -14.39
CA LYS A 425 3.56 8.67 -13.29
C LYS A 425 3.63 9.65 -12.11
N SER A 426 3.70 10.95 -12.37
CA SER A 426 3.68 11.96 -11.30
C SER A 426 2.31 12.06 -10.63
N ASP A 427 1.22 12.01 -11.40
CA ASP A 427 -0.14 12.02 -10.86
C ASP A 427 -0.43 10.75 -10.05
N PHE A 428 0.11 9.61 -10.48
CA PHE A 428 0.13 8.35 -9.75
C PHE A 428 0.78 8.49 -8.36
N LEU A 429 1.98 9.07 -8.27
CA LEU A 429 2.68 9.21 -6.99
C LEU A 429 1.94 10.10 -5.99
N SER A 430 1.30 11.16 -6.50
CA SER A 430 0.48 12.06 -5.68
C SER A 430 -0.73 11.33 -5.09
N ARG A 431 -1.48 10.59 -5.93
CA ARG A 431 -2.65 9.81 -5.50
C ARG A 431 -2.26 8.66 -4.57
N MET A 432 -1.17 7.95 -4.84
CA MET A 432 -0.67 6.89 -3.96
C MET A 432 -0.26 7.41 -2.59
N SER A 433 0.41 8.56 -2.52
CA SER A 433 0.75 9.17 -1.24
C SER A 433 -0.52 9.46 -0.41
N HIS A 434 -1.59 9.91 -1.06
CA HIS A 434 -2.89 10.14 -0.41
C HIS A 434 -3.56 8.82 0.04
N ASP A 435 -3.60 7.83 -0.84
CA ASP A 435 -4.26 6.54 -0.59
C ASP A 435 -3.50 5.67 0.43
N ILE A 436 -2.19 5.86 0.57
CA ILE A 436 -1.38 5.27 1.65
C ILE A 436 -1.57 6.04 2.97
N ARG A 437 -1.66 7.38 2.93
CA ARG A 437 -1.80 8.23 4.12
C ARG A 437 -3.13 8.03 4.83
N THR A 438 -4.20 7.74 4.09
CA THR A 438 -5.56 7.57 4.64
C THR A 438 -5.68 6.39 5.62
N PRO A 439 -5.36 5.14 5.25
CA PRO A 439 -5.36 4.01 6.17
C PRO A 439 -4.31 4.17 7.27
N MET A 440 -3.15 4.76 6.98
CA MET A 440 -2.11 5.02 7.96
C MET A 440 -2.58 5.98 9.08
N ASN A 441 -3.23 7.08 8.72
CA ASN A 441 -3.81 8.02 9.69
C ASN A 441 -4.94 7.39 10.50
N ALA A 442 -5.72 6.49 9.90
CA ALA A 442 -6.73 5.72 10.61
C ALA A 442 -6.10 4.78 11.64
N ILE A 443 -5.03 4.05 11.29
CA ILE A 443 -4.28 3.20 12.23
C ILE A 443 -3.73 4.03 13.39
N VAL A 444 -3.04 5.14 13.10
CA VAL A 444 -2.45 6.01 14.13
C VAL A 444 -3.54 6.60 15.03
N GLY A 445 -4.64 7.09 14.43
CA GLY A 445 -5.78 7.66 15.15
C GLY A 445 -6.48 6.64 16.04
N MET A 446 -6.81 5.45 15.51
CA MET A 446 -7.47 4.39 16.26
C MET A 446 -6.55 3.82 17.36
N THR A 447 -5.25 3.78 17.12
CA THR A 447 -4.27 3.40 18.15
C THR A 447 -4.27 4.43 19.29
N LYS A 448 -4.31 5.73 19.00
CA LYS A 448 -4.40 6.79 20.01
C LYS A 448 -5.70 6.71 20.83
N ILE A 449 -6.82 6.41 20.17
CA ILE A 449 -8.13 6.22 20.82
C ILE A 449 -8.09 4.96 21.69
N ALA A 450 -7.56 3.84 21.17
CA ALA A 450 -7.37 2.59 21.92
C ALA A 450 -6.57 2.84 23.20
N PHE A 451 -5.40 3.49 23.12
CA PHE A 451 -4.58 3.81 24.30
C PHE A 451 -5.29 4.71 25.32
N SER A 452 -6.21 5.58 24.87
CA SER A 452 -7.01 6.46 25.73
C SER A 452 -8.17 5.74 26.41
N HIS A 453 -8.63 4.62 25.83
CA HIS A 453 -9.78 3.83 26.27
C HIS A 453 -9.41 2.39 26.68
N ILE A 454 -8.19 2.17 27.19
CA ILE A 454 -7.69 0.85 27.63
C ILE A 454 -8.61 0.13 28.62
N LYS A 455 -9.40 0.86 29.41
CA LYS A 455 -10.33 0.29 30.40
C LYS A 455 -11.75 0.04 29.86
N GLU A 456 -12.00 0.34 28.60
CA GLU A 456 -13.30 0.18 27.94
C GLU A 456 -13.20 -0.89 26.84
N PRO A 457 -13.42 -2.18 27.16
CA PRO A 457 -13.13 -3.30 26.28
C PRO A 457 -13.89 -3.25 24.94
N GLU A 458 -15.15 -2.78 24.93
CA GLU A 458 -15.93 -2.65 23.69
C GLU A 458 -15.34 -1.60 22.72
N LYS A 459 -14.85 -0.47 23.25
CA LYS A 459 -14.20 0.57 22.41
C LYS A 459 -12.82 0.15 21.96
N MET A 460 -12.09 -0.58 22.80
CA MET A 460 -10.81 -1.17 22.44
C MET A 460 -10.98 -2.16 21.29
N GLU A 461 -11.96 -3.05 21.37
CA GLU A 461 -12.26 -4.02 20.31
C GLU A 461 -12.64 -3.33 18.99
N ASP A 462 -13.47 -2.28 19.02
CA ASP A 462 -13.81 -1.48 17.83
C ASP A 462 -12.57 -0.78 17.23
N CYS A 463 -11.69 -0.23 18.06
CA CYS A 463 -10.44 0.38 17.59
C CYS A 463 -9.51 -0.66 16.97
N LEU A 464 -9.35 -1.83 17.60
CA LEU A 464 -8.53 -2.92 17.08
C LEU A 464 -9.06 -3.45 15.74
N LYS A 465 -10.38 -3.62 15.60
CA LYS A 465 -11.01 -4.00 14.32
C LYS A 465 -10.74 -2.97 13.22
N LYS A 466 -10.81 -1.68 13.55
CA LYS A 466 -10.52 -0.60 12.58
C LYS A 466 -9.03 -0.51 12.21
N ILE A 467 -8.14 -0.78 13.16
CA ILE A 467 -6.69 -0.90 12.92
C ILE A 467 -6.43 -2.06 11.97
N GLU A 468 -7.04 -3.21 12.22
CA GLU A 468 -6.91 -4.41 11.39
C GLU A 468 -7.39 -4.16 9.95
N LEU A 469 -8.61 -3.64 9.78
CA LEU A 469 -9.17 -3.24 8.48
C LEU A 469 -8.26 -2.26 7.73
N SER A 470 -7.77 -1.22 8.41
CA SER A 470 -6.90 -0.21 7.79
C SER A 470 -5.53 -0.78 7.42
N SER A 471 -4.99 -1.70 8.23
CA SER A 471 -3.70 -2.36 7.97
C SER A 471 -3.79 -3.30 6.78
N GLN A 472 -4.89 -4.06 6.66
CA GLN A 472 -5.15 -4.92 5.50
C GLN A 472 -5.28 -4.09 4.21
N HIS A 473 -5.98 -2.94 4.28
CA HIS A 473 -6.09 -2.04 3.14
C HIS A 473 -4.72 -1.49 2.71
N LEU A 474 -3.90 -1.05 3.66
CA LEU A 474 -2.54 -0.54 3.39
C LEU A 474 -1.63 -1.60 2.78
N LEU A 475 -1.65 -2.84 3.31
CA LEU A 475 -0.86 -3.94 2.76
C LEU A 475 -1.29 -4.30 1.33
N SER A 476 -2.60 -4.29 1.05
CA SER A 476 -3.13 -4.51 -0.29
C SER A 476 -2.63 -3.44 -1.27
N LEU A 477 -2.70 -2.16 -0.89
CA LEU A 477 -2.16 -1.03 -1.65
C LEU A 477 -0.67 -1.17 -1.96
N ILE A 478 0.14 -1.53 -0.96
CA ILE A 478 1.59 -1.70 -1.12
C ILE A 478 1.88 -2.85 -2.08
N ASN A 479 1.20 -3.98 -1.92
CA ASN A 479 1.38 -5.14 -2.78
C ASN A 479 0.98 -4.86 -4.23
N ASP A 480 -0.14 -4.17 -4.46
CA ASP A 480 -0.58 -3.76 -5.80
C ASP A 480 0.48 -2.88 -6.50
N VAL A 481 1.08 -1.93 -5.77
CA VAL A 481 2.12 -1.03 -6.30
C VAL A 481 3.40 -1.79 -6.60
N LEU A 482 3.83 -2.68 -5.70
CA LEU A 482 5.02 -3.50 -5.90
C LEU A 482 4.85 -4.47 -7.08
N ASP A 483 3.70 -5.09 -7.21
CA ASP A 483 3.38 -5.96 -8.34
C ASP A 483 3.40 -5.17 -9.65
N MET A 484 2.78 -3.98 -9.70
CA MET A 484 2.81 -3.14 -10.91
C MET A 484 4.23 -2.72 -11.28
N SER A 485 5.04 -2.27 -10.31
CA SER A 485 6.44 -1.89 -10.53
C SER A 485 7.28 -3.06 -11.07
N LYS A 486 7.11 -4.26 -10.50
CA LYS A 486 7.80 -5.47 -10.94
C LYS A 486 7.35 -5.89 -12.34
N ILE A 487 6.05 -5.81 -12.66
CA ILE A 487 5.49 -6.08 -13.99
C ILE A 487 6.06 -5.12 -15.05
N GLU A 488 6.07 -3.80 -14.78
CA GLU A 488 6.56 -2.79 -15.73
C GLU A 488 8.07 -2.90 -15.99
N SER A 489 8.85 -3.29 -14.98
CA SER A 489 10.28 -3.50 -15.14
C SER A 489 10.65 -4.74 -15.96
N GLY A 490 9.66 -5.57 -16.34
CA GLY A 490 9.86 -6.81 -17.09
C GLY A 490 10.60 -7.90 -16.31
N LYS A 491 10.74 -7.76 -14.99
CA LYS A 491 11.49 -8.69 -14.13
C LYS A 491 10.67 -9.88 -13.62
N ILE A 492 9.35 -9.90 -13.86
CA ILE A 492 8.53 -11.05 -13.45
C ILE A 492 8.55 -12.12 -14.53
N THR A 493 9.13 -13.27 -14.19
CA THR A 493 9.02 -14.51 -14.96
C THR A 493 7.90 -15.37 -14.39
N PRO A 494 6.99 -15.92 -15.21
CA PRO A 494 5.91 -16.76 -14.73
C PRO A 494 6.45 -18.06 -14.12
N ASN A 495 6.01 -18.41 -12.91
CA ASN A 495 6.38 -19.66 -12.25
C ASN A 495 5.45 -20.80 -12.67
N ILE A 496 5.71 -21.36 -13.85
CA ILE A 496 4.89 -22.47 -14.36
C ILE A 496 5.23 -23.75 -13.60
N SER A 497 4.31 -24.17 -12.72
CA SER A 497 4.43 -25.39 -11.91
C SER A 497 3.16 -26.23 -12.00
N PRO A 498 3.22 -27.55 -11.75
CA PRO A 498 2.02 -28.38 -11.72
C PRO A 498 1.10 -27.96 -10.57
N MET A 499 -0.17 -27.70 -10.89
CA MET A 499 -1.18 -27.29 -9.93
C MET A 499 -2.49 -28.04 -10.15
N LEU A 500 -3.22 -28.26 -9.06
CA LEU A 500 -4.57 -28.81 -9.09
C LEU A 500 -5.58 -27.67 -9.19
N LEU A 501 -6.31 -27.63 -10.31
CA LEU A 501 -7.40 -26.68 -10.54
C LEU A 501 -8.44 -26.69 -9.40
N PRO A 502 -8.85 -27.86 -8.84
CA PRO A 502 -9.75 -27.89 -7.69
C PRO A 502 -9.25 -27.06 -6.49
N GLU A 503 -7.99 -27.22 -6.11
CA GLU A 503 -7.39 -26.50 -4.97
C GLU A 503 -7.34 -24.99 -5.22
N LEU A 504 -7.04 -24.56 -6.45
CA LEU A 504 -7.05 -23.14 -6.81
C LEU A 504 -8.45 -22.54 -6.63
N ILE A 505 -9.48 -23.19 -7.18
CA ILE A 505 -10.85 -22.69 -7.13
C ILE A 505 -11.39 -22.73 -5.70
N GLU A 506 -11.10 -23.78 -4.94
CA GLU A 506 -11.45 -23.88 -3.53
C GLU A 506 -10.89 -22.71 -2.72
N ASN A 507 -9.60 -22.38 -2.91
CA ASN A 507 -8.98 -21.24 -2.25
C ASN A 507 -9.66 -19.91 -2.61
N VAL A 508 -10.02 -19.71 -3.88
CA VAL A 508 -10.72 -18.50 -4.33
C VAL A 508 -12.11 -18.41 -3.70
N VAL A 509 -12.86 -19.51 -3.66
CA VAL A 509 -14.19 -19.58 -3.04
C VAL A 509 -14.10 -19.26 -1.54
N ILE A 510 -13.17 -19.89 -0.81
CA ILE A 510 -12.99 -19.69 0.64
C ILE A 510 -12.72 -18.21 0.97
N ILE A 511 -11.91 -17.53 0.16
CA ILE A 511 -11.58 -16.12 0.35
C ILE A 511 -12.79 -15.22 0.07
N MET A 512 -13.56 -15.51 -0.99
CA MET A 512 -14.65 -14.62 -1.43
C MET A 512 -15.98 -14.85 -0.71
N GLN A 513 -16.22 -16.06 -0.18
CA GLN A 513 -17.51 -16.45 0.40
C GLN A 513 -17.96 -15.56 1.57
N PRO A 514 -17.10 -15.16 2.54
CA PRO A 514 -17.51 -14.31 3.65
C PRO A 514 -18.07 -12.95 3.21
N ASP A 515 -17.42 -12.30 2.25
CA ASP A 515 -17.82 -10.97 1.75
C ASP A 515 -19.15 -11.02 0.99
N ILE A 516 -19.30 -12.04 0.14
CA ILE A 516 -20.53 -12.30 -0.64
C ILE A 516 -21.69 -12.57 0.32
N LYS A 517 -21.48 -13.41 1.34
CA LYS A 517 -22.49 -13.75 2.36
C LYS A 517 -22.86 -12.55 3.21
N ALA A 518 -21.91 -11.69 3.58
CA ALA A 518 -22.17 -10.46 4.31
C ALA A 518 -23.13 -9.51 3.56
N LYS A 519 -23.13 -9.55 2.22
CA LYS A 519 -24.07 -8.81 1.37
C LYS A 519 -25.33 -9.59 0.96
N ASN A 520 -25.52 -10.81 1.48
CA ASN A 520 -26.58 -11.74 1.07
C ASN A 520 -26.64 -11.95 -0.45
N GLN A 521 -25.49 -11.92 -1.14
CA GLN A 521 -25.42 -12.16 -2.57
C GLN A 521 -25.44 -13.66 -2.87
N GLN A 522 -25.98 -14.05 -4.02
CA GLN A 522 -25.90 -15.42 -4.53
C GLN A 522 -24.57 -15.63 -5.24
N PHE A 523 -23.88 -16.74 -4.95
CA PHE A 523 -22.64 -17.10 -5.63
C PHE A 523 -22.69 -18.53 -6.15
N SER A 524 -22.26 -18.72 -7.40
CA SER A 524 -22.27 -20.02 -8.06
C SER A 524 -21.01 -20.21 -8.90
N VAL A 525 -20.44 -21.42 -8.86
CA VAL A 525 -19.32 -21.86 -9.69
C VAL A 525 -19.79 -23.06 -10.52
N ARG A 526 -19.75 -22.95 -11.84
CA ARG A 526 -20.23 -23.99 -12.78
C ARG A 526 -19.06 -24.53 -13.60
N LEU A 527 -19.03 -25.84 -13.81
CA LEU A 527 -17.99 -26.53 -14.56
C LEU A 527 -18.57 -27.09 -15.86
N GLN A 528 -17.94 -26.79 -16.99
CA GLN A 528 -18.33 -27.22 -18.32
C GLN A 528 -17.19 -27.98 -18.99
N ASN A 529 -17.41 -29.26 -19.27
CA ASN A 529 -16.46 -30.14 -19.98
C ASN A 529 -15.03 -30.21 -19.38
N VAL A 530 -14.85 -29.88 -18.10
CA VAL A 530 -13.55 -30.00 -17.42
C VAL A 530 -13.20 -31.48 -17.27
N ILE A 531 -12.13 -31.89 -17.92
CA ILE A 531 -11.57 -33.24 -17.95
C ILE A 531 -10.22 -33.24 -17.23
N HIS A 532 -9.36 -32.26 -17.56
CA HIS A 532 -8.05 -32.13 -16.96
C HIS A 532 -8.15 -31.25 -15.70
N GLU A 533 -7.73 -31.79 -14.56
CA GLU A 533 -7.69 -31.05 -13.29
C GLU A 533 -6.26 -30.71 -12.87
N ASN A 534 -5.26 -31.38 -13.45
CA ASN A 534 -3.85 -31.09 -13.24
C ASN A 534 -3.33 -30.26 -14.41
N ILE A 535 -2.98 -29.00 -14.16
CA ILE A 535 -2.54 -28.05 -15.18
C ILE A 535 -1.19 -27.45 -14.77
N TYR A 536 -0.38 -27.05 -15.74
CA TYR A 536 0.87 -26.33 -15.49
C TYR A 536 0.62 -24.83 -15.65
N CYS A 537 0.66 -24.11 -14.54
CA CYS A 537 0.41 -22.67 -14.50
C CYS A 537 1.06 -22.04 -13.26
N ASP A 538 1.06 -20.71 -13.19
CA ASP A 538 1.39 -19.97 -11.98
C ASP A 538 0.13 -19.81 -11.11
N ALA A 539 -0.05 -20.72 -10.15
CA ALA A 539 -1.23 -20.76 -9.30
C ALA A 539 -1.41 -19.46 -8.47
N LEU A 540 -0.30 -18.85 -8.02
CA LEU A 540 -0.34 -17.63 -7.21
C LEU A 540 -0.89 -16.46 -8.01
N ARG A 541 -0.36 -16.26 -9.22
CA ARG A 541 -0.77 -15.16 -10.11
C ARG A 541 -2.17 -15.36 -10.67
N LEU A 542 -2.54 -16.59 -11.01
CA LEU A 542 -3.89 -16.90 -11.47
C LEU A 542 -4.92 -16.66 -10.36
N ARG A 543 -4.63 -17.07 -9.12
CA ARG A 543 -5.46 -16.78 -7.94
C ARG A 543 -5.66 -15.27 -7.74
N GLN A 544 -4.57 -14.50 -7.80
CA GLN A 544 -4.61 -13.05 -7.65
C GLN A 544 -5.54 -12.41 -8.70
N ALA A 545 -5.41 -12.80 -9.96
CA ALA A 545 -6.26 -12.30 -11.03
C ALA A 545 -7.76 -12.61 -10.79
N PHE A 546 -8.07 -13.82 -10.32
CA PHE A 546 -9.46 -14.22 -10.03
C PHE A 546 -10.05 -13.47 -8.83
N ILE A 547 -9.28 -13.28 -7.76
CA ILE A 547 -9.70 -12.48 -6.60
C ILE A 547 -9.95 -11.02 -7.01
N ASN A 548 -9.10 -10.43 -7.86
CA ASN A 548 -9.30 -9.06 -8.36
C ASN A 548 -10.62 -8.92 -9.13
N ILE A 549 -10.99 -9.91 -9.94
CA ILE A 549 -12.26 -9.88 -10.69
C ILE A 549 -13.46 -10.09 -9.76
N LEU A 550 -13.40 -11.11 -8.89
CA LEU A 550 -14.52 -11.47 -8.01
C LEU A 550 -14.76 -10.45 -6.89
N SER A 551 -13.71 -9.82 -6.36
CA SER A 551 -13.84 -8.73 -5.39
C SER A 551 -14.53 -7.52 -6.00
N ASN A 552 -14.21 -7.17 -7.26
CA ASN A 552 -14.94 -6.14 -7.99
C ASN A 552 -16.42 -6.52 -8.19
N ALA A 553 -16.70 -7.76 -8.61
CA ALA A 553 -18.07 -8.26 -8.73
C ALA A 553 -18.84 -8.15 -7.40
N CYS A 554 -18.25 -8.59 -6.29
CA CYS A 554 -18.83 -8.47 -4.94
C CYS A 554 -19.07 -7.01 -4.53
N LYS A 555 -18.11 -6.13 -4.83
CA LYS A 555 -18.17 -4.71 -4.49
C LYS A 555 -19.31 -3.98 -5.21
N PHE A 556 -19.44 -4.19 -6.53
CA PHE A 556 -20.36 -3.43 -7.39
C PHE A 556 -21.71 -4.10 -7.61
N THR A 557 -21.88 -5.33 -7.16
CA THR A 557 -23.19 -5.99 -7.08
C THR A 557 -23.96 -5.49 -5.86
N PRO A 558 -25.25 -5.12 -5.97
CA PRO A 558 -26.06 -4.73 -4.82
C PRO A 558 -26.31 -5.91 -3.88
N MET A 559 -26.82 -5.63 -2.68
CA MET A 559 -27.28 -6.66 -1.75
C MET A 559 -28.36 -7.54 -2.40
N GLY A 560 -28.27 -8.86 -2.23
CA GLY A 560 -29.20 -9.81 -2.86
C GLY A 560 -28.97 -10.06 -4.36
N GLY A 561 -27.98 -9.41 -4.99
CA GLY A 561 -27.61 -9.70 -6.38
C GLY A 561 -26.90 -11.05 -6.55
N SER A 562 -26.60 -11.43 -7.78
CA SER A 562 -25.96 -12.71 -8.10
C SER A 562 -24.61 -12.55 -8.80
N ILE A 563 -23.68 -13.43 -8.44
CA ILE A 563 -22.33 -13.54 -9.00
C ILE A 563 -22.13 -15.00 -9.43
N ALA A 564 -21.54 -15.20 -10.60
CA ALA A 564 -21.26 -16.52 -11.13
C ALA A 564 -19.86 -16.62 -11.72
N MET A 565 -19.24 -17.81 -11.58
CA MET A 565 -17.98 -18.18 -12.22
C MET A 565 -18.18 -19.46 -13.04
N ASP A 566 -18.12 -19.35 -14.35
CA ASP A 566 -18.15 -20.50 -15.26
C ASP A 566 -16.73 -20.91 -15.65
N ILE A 567 -16.45 -22.20 -15.65
CA ILE A 567 -15.16 -22.77 -16.03
C ILE A 567 -15.39 -23.77 -17.15
N GLU A 568 -14.91 -23.45 -18.35
CA GLU A 568 -15.03 -24.31 -19.52
C GLU A 568 -13.65 -24.78 -19.98
N GLU A 569 -13.49 -26.09 -20.21
CA GLU A 569 -12.31 -26.64 -20.90
C GLU A 569 -12.64 -26.91 -22.37
N ARG A 570 -11.78 -26.42 -23.27
CA ARG A 570 -11.82 -26.72 -24.70
C ARG A 570 -10.53 -27.42 -25.13
N ALA A 571 -10.68 -28.41 -26.01
CA ALA A 571 -9.54 -29.09 -26.60
C ALA A 571 -8.68 -28.12 -27.42
N ALA A 572 -7.36 -28.16 -27.22
CA ALA A 572 -6.41 -27.47 -28.09
C ALA A 572 -6.06 -28.34 -29.31
N GLU A 573 -5.38 -27.76 -30.31
CA GLU A 573 -4.87 -28.52 -31.47
C GLU A 573 -3.77 -29.53 -31.06
N GLU A 574 -3.06 -29.26 -29.97
CA GLU A 574 -2.00 -30.11 -29.41
C GLU A 574 -2.55 -31.00 -28.29
N ALA A 575 -2.21 -32.29 -28.31
CA ALA A 575 -2.78 -33.30 -27.42
C ALA A 575 -2.38 -33.17 -25.94
N ASP A 576 -1.34 -32.40 -25.62
CA ASP A 576 -0.86 -32.11 -24.25
C ASP A 576 -1.22 -30.69 -23.78
N ARG A 577 -2.10 -29.99 -24.50
CA ARG A 577 -2.59 -28.66 -24.14
C ARG A 577 -4.11 -28.61 -24.11
N ALA A 578 -4.64 -27.73 -23.28
CA ALA A 578 -6.05 -27.37 -23.25
C ALA A 578 -6.21 -25.86 -23.14
N VAL A 579 -7.33 -25.35 -23.62
CA VAL A 579 -7.69 -23.93 -23.45
C VAL A 579 -8.82 -23.85 -22.44
N TYR A 580 -8.54 -23.19 -21.32
CA TYR A 580 -9.57 -22.91 -20.31
C TYR A 580 -10.18 -21.54 -20.56
N THR A 581 -11.50 -21.46 -20.47
CA THR A 581 -12.24 -20.21 -20.46
C THR A 581 -12.89 -20.06 -19.09
N PHE A 582 -12.52 -19.00 -18.37
CA PHE A 582 -13.13 -18.63 -17.09
C PHE A 582 -14.00 -17.39 -17.31
N THR A 583 -15.29 -17.50 -17.04
CA THR A 583 -16.25 -16.40 -17.22
C THR A 583 -16.80 -15.98 -15.86
N PHE A 584 -16.59 -14.73 -15.49
CA PHE A 584 -17.07 -14.14 -14.24
C PHE A 584 -18.20 -13.18 -14.57
N SER A 585 -19.42 -13.49 -14.11
CA SER A 585 -20.62 -12.70 -14.40
C SER A 585 -21.23 -12.15 -13.11
N ASP A 586 -21.65 -10.89 -13.12
CA ASP A 586 -22.36 -10.26 -12.02
C ASP A 586 -23.63 -9.54 -12.50
N THR A 587 -24.58 -9.33 -11.60
CA THR A 587 -25.80 -8.53 -11.85
C THR A 587 -25.70 -7.13 -11.23
N GLY A 588 -24.50 -6.55 -11.20
CA GLY A 588 -24.23 -5.26 -10.61
C GLY A 588 -24.68 -4.08 -11.45
N ILE A 589 -24.15 -2.91 -11.10
CA ILE A 589 -24.52 -1.63 -11.73
C ILE A 589 -24.07 -1.51 -13.19
N GLY A 590 -23.21 -2.40 -13.68
CA GLY A 590 -22.60 -2.33 -15.00
C GLY A 590 -21.64 -1.14 -15.14
N ILE A 591 -20.97 -1.07 -16.29
CA ILE A 591 -19.90 -0.11 -16.59
C ILE A 591 -20.35 0.81 -17.72
N ASN A 592 -20.02 2.09 -17.64
CA ASN A 592 -20.27 3.02 -18.74
C ASN A 592 -19.47 2.62 -20.00
N PRO A 593 -20.09 2.58 -21.19
CA PRO A 593 -19.42 2.24 -22.44
C PRO A 593 -18.10 2.98 -22.70
N GLU A 594 -18.00 4.26 -22.30
CA GLU A 594 -16.77 5.06 -22.47
C GLU A 594 -15.61 4.59 -21.56
N PHE A 595 -15.93 3.89 -20.48
CA PHE A 595 -14.96 3.39 -19.50
C PHE A 595 -14.57 1.91 -19.74
N VAL A 596 -15.38 1.14 -20.47
CA VAL A 596 -15.08 -0.27 -20.82
C VAL A 596 -13.72 -0.40 -21.49
N ASP A 597 -13.40 0.48 -22.45
CA ASP A 597 -12.12 0.46 -23.16
C ASP A 597 -10.92 0.85 -22.29
N LYS A 598 -11.16 1.54 -21.17
CA LYS A 598 -10.14 2.07 -20.26
C LYS A 598 -9.97 1.25 -18.99
N ILE A 599 -10.79 0.22 -18.78
CA ILE A 599 -10.82 -0.54 -17.52
C ILE A 599 -9.49 -1.24 -17.19
N PHE A 600 -8.72 -1.58 -18.23
CA PHE A 600 -7.41 -2.24 -18.10
C PHE A 600 -6.25 -1.23 -18.05
N ASP A 601 -6.53 0.06 -18.24
CA ASP A 601 -5.53 1.11 -18.03
C ASP A 601 -5.22 1.21 -16.53
N ALA A 602 -3.93 1.32 -16.21
CA ALA A 602 -3.51 1.49 -14.83
C ALA A 602 -4.12 2.79 -14.24
N PHE A 603 -4.65 2.69 -13.02
CA PHE A 603 -5.21 3.82 -12.26
C PHE A 603 -6.48 4.45 -12.86
N SER A 604 -7.13 3.76 -13.78
CA SER A 604 -8.42 4.21 -14.30
C SER A 604 -9.53 3.92 -13.29
N ARG A 605 -10.39 4.91 -13.05
CA ARG A 605 -11.58 4.80 -12.19
C ARG A 605 -12.76 5.50 -12.84
N GLU A 606 -13.93 4.89 -12.72
CA GLU A 606 -15.18 5.52 -13.10
C GLU A 606 -15.67 6.40 -11.94
N TYR A 607 -15.71 7.73 -12.15
CA TYR A 607 -16.22 8.68 -11.17
C TYR A 607 -17.71 8.93 -11.43
N ASP A 608 -18.59 8.20 -10.74
CA ASP A 608 -20.03 8.50 -10.67
C ASP A 608 -20.32 9.26 -9.37
N SER A 609 -21.12 10.33 -9.43
CA SER A 609 -21.55 11.13 -8.27
C SER A 609 -22.36 10.34 -7.23
N ARG A 610 -22.76 9.10 -7.57
CA ARG A 610 -23.39 8.13 -6.66
C ARG A 610 -22.40 7.21 -5.92
N MET A 611 -21.10 7.31 -6.20
CA MET A 611 -20.06 6.35 -5.76
C MET A 611 -18.91 6.98 -4.96
N GLU A 612 -19.17 8.07 -4.21
CA GLU A 612 -18.16 8.75 -3.37
C GLU A 612 -17.48 7.86 -2.30
N GLN A 613 -17.91 6.61 -2.10
CA GLN A 613 -17.40 5.69 -1.07
C GLN A 613 -16.76 4.39 -1.60
N ALA A 614 -16.58 4.21 -2.91
CA ALA A 614 -16.06 2.96 -3.45
C ALA A 614 -14.51 2.88 -3.40
N GLU A 615 -13.93 2.47 -2.27
CA GLU A 615 -12.48 2.28 -2.02
C GLU A 615 -11.79 1.31 -3.00
N GLY A 616 -10.69 1.71 -3.66
CA GLY A 616 -9.92 0.83 -4.54
C GLY A 616 -8.83 1.55 -5.33
N THR A 617 -7.70 0.86 -5.56
CA THR A 617 -6.44 1.38 -6.13
C THR A 617 -6.54 1.70 -7.63
N GLY A 618 -7.52 1.12 -8.33
CA GLY A 618 -7.60 1.15 -9.80
C GLY A 618 -6.50 0.32 -10.48
N LEU A 619 -5.74 -0.48 -9.74
CA LEU A 619 -4.65 -1.31 -10.27
C LEU A 619 -5.10 -2.75 -10.57
N GLY A 620 -6.09 -3.27 -9.85
CA GLY A 620 -6.45 -4.69 -9.90
C GLY A 620 -6.71 -5.22 -11.32
N MET A 621 -7.40 -4.47 -12.18
CA MET A 621 -7.69 -4.88 -13.56
C MET A 621 -6.49 -4.74 -14.49
N ALA A 622 -5.66 -3.72 -14.31
CA ALA A 622 -4.39 -3.59 -15.04
C ALA A 622 -3.44 -4.75 -14.69
N ILE A 623 -3.34 -5.12 -13.40
CA ILE A 623 -2.59 -6.28 -12.93
C ILE A 623 -3.16 -7.57 -13.55
N THR A 624 -4.48 -7.77 -13.50
CA THR A 624 -5.14 -8.93 -14.12
C THR A 624 -4.80 -9.03 -15.60
N LYS A 625 -4.85 -7.93 -16.36
CA LYS A 625 -4.51 -7.91 -17.78
C LYS A 625 -3.05 -8.33 -18.01
N LYS A 626 -2.12 -7.77 -17.25
CA LYS A 626 -0.69 -8.08 -17.35
C LYS A 626 -0.37 -9.52 -16.96
N VAL A 627 -1.01 -10.05 -15.92
CA VAL A 627 -0.88 -11.45 -15.52
C VAL A 627 -1.36 -12.37 -16.64
N MET A 628 -2.51 -12.08 -17.26
CA MET A 628 -3.02 -12.89 -18.36
C MET A 628 -2.09 -12.83 -19.58
N ASP A 629 -1.61 -11.64 -19.95
CA ASP A 629 -0.68 -11.48 -21.05
C ASP A 629 0.64 -12.23 -20.79
N MET A 630 1.13 -12.22 -19.54
CA MET A 630 2.34 -12.96 -19.11
C MET A 630 2.17 -14.48 -19.19
N LEU A 631 0.99 -14.99 -18.82
CA LEU A 631 0.67 -16.43 -18.89
C LEU A 631 0.32 -16.89 -20.31
N GLY A 632 0.40 -16.00 -21.32
CA GLY A 632 0.05 -16.31 -22.70
C GLY A 632 -1.46 -16.44 -22.95
N GLY A 633 -2.28 -15.94 -22.02
CA GLY A 633 -3.73 -15.87 -22.13
C GLY A 633 -4.24 -14.50 -22.53
N SER A 634 -5.53 -14.28 -22.37
CA SER A 634 -6.19 -12.99 -22.59
C SER A 634 -7.33 -12.78 -21.60
N VAL A 635 -7.69 -11.52 -21.37
CA VAL A 635 -8.88 -11.12 -20.62
C VAL A 635 -9.66 -10.08 -21.42
N SER A 636 -10.98 -10.20 -21.43
CA SER A 636 -11.93 -9.26 -22.04
C SER A 636 -13.09 -8.98 -21.09
N VAL A 637 -13.81 -7.88 -21.33
CA VAL A 637 -14.98 -7.48 -20.55
C VAL A 637 -16.14 -7.10 -21.46
N GLU A 638 -17.35 -7.48 -21.06
CA GLU A 638 -18.61 -7.04 -21.64
C GLU A 638 -19.49 -6.51 -20.49
N SER A 639 -20.06 -5.32 -20.64
CA SER A 639 -20.86 -4.72 -19.57
C SER A 639 -21.98 -3.84 -20.11
N GLN A 640 -23.09 -3.80 -19.39
CA GLN A 640 -24.21 -2.90 -19.69
C GLN A 640 -24.71 -2.24 -18.40
N VAL A 641 -24.76 -0.90 -18.40
CA VAL A 641 -25.27 -0.11 -17.27
C VAL A 641 -26.65 -0.61 -16.82
N GLY A 642 -26.75 -0.95 -15.54
CA GLY A 642 -27.94 -1.48 -14.87
C GLY A 642 -28.22 -2.96 -15.10
N ARG A 643 -27.37 -3.69 -15.82
CA ARG A 643 -27.53 -5.13 -16.08
C ARG A 643 -26.37 -6.00 -15.59
N GLY A 644 -25.25 -5.39 -15.21
CA GLY A 644 -24.07 -6.08 -14.68
C GLY A 644 -22.93 -6.20 -15.67
N THR A 645 -21.91 -6.97 -15.29
CA THR A 645 -20.65 -7.10 -16.02
C THR A 645 -20.26 -8.57 -16.18
N THR A 646 -19.59 -8.88 -17.29
CA THR A 646 -19.05 -10.19 -17.59
C THR A 646 -17.58 -10.06 -17.99
N PHE A 647 -16.68 -10.64 -17.20
CA PHE A 647 -15.26 -10.78 -17.54
C PHE A 647 -15.01 -12.18 -18.09
N THR A 648 -14.28 -12.27 -19.20
CA THR A 648 -13.88 -13.56 -19.81
C THR A 648 -12.36 -13.64 -19.82
N VAL A 649 -11.81 -14.68 -19.20
CA VAL A 649 -10.38 -15.00 -19.18
C VAL A 649 -10.17 -16.26 -20.01
N VAL A 650 -9.31 -16.19 -21.03
CA VAL A 650 -8.95 -17.33 -21.89
C VAL A 650 -7.49 -17.68 -21.65
N LEU A 651 -7.23 -18.91 -21.23
CA LEU A 651 -5.90 -19.34 -20.82
C LEU A 651 -5.51 -20.66 -21.51
N PRO A 652 -4.53 -20.65 -22.43
CA PRO A 652 -3.93 -21.87 -22.95
C PRO A 652 -2.91 -22.41 -21.95
N VAL A 653 -3.09 -23.64 -21.47
CA VAL A 653 -2.20 -24.29 -20.51
C VAL A 653 -1.76 -25.67 -20.98
N GLN A 654 -0.58 -26.09 -20.53
CA GLN A 654 -0.19 -27.49 -20.64
C GLN A 654 -0.94 -28.30 -19.59
N VAL A 655 -1.50 -29.43 -19.99
CA VAL A 655 -2.23 -30.33 -19.10
C VAL A 655 -1.33 -31.49 -18.69
N GLY A 656 -1.41 -31.88 -17.42
CA GLY A 656 -0.75 -33.09 -16.94
C GLY A 656 -1.36 -34.33 -17.60
N ARG A 657 -0.55 -35.38 -17.81
CA ARG A 657 -1.08 -36.68 -18.24
C ARG A 657 -2.17 -37.10 -17.27
N ILE A 658 -3.37 -37.33 -17.81
CA ILE A 658 -4.47 -37.95 -17.08
C ILE A 658 -3.93 -39.29 -16.58
N THR A 659 -3.66 -39.39 -15.28
CA THR A 659 -3.80 -40.68 -14.61
C THR A 659 -5.23 -40.64 -14.10
N PRO A 660 -6.18 -41.33 -14.75
CA PRO A 660 -7.36 -41.72 -14.02
C PRO A 660 -6.76 -42.54 -12.88
N ALA A 661 -6.82 -42.03 -11.65
CA ALA A 661 -6.75 -42.94 -10.54
C ALA A 661 -7.79 -44.00 -10.89
N GLY A 662 -7.34 -45.24 -11.07
CA GLY A 662 -8.18 -46.37 -11.45
C GLY A 662 -9.13 -46.68 -10.31
N ILE A 663 -10.07 -45.78 -10.05
CA ILE A 663 -11.09 -45.94 -9.04
C ILE A 663 -12.16 -46.77 -9.74
N GLN A 664 -11.93 -48.07 -9.78
CA GLN A 664 -13.02 -49.02 -9.90
C GLN A 664 -13.82 -48.92 -8.61
N LEU A 665 -14.82 -48.03 -8.61
CA LEU A 665 -15.84 -48.03 -7.58
C LEU A 665 -16.72 -49.28 -7.80
N PRO A 666 -17.17 -49.96 -6.73
CA PRO A 666 -18.08 -51.09 -6.87
C PRO A 666 -19.34 -50.65 -7.62
N HIS A 667 -20.03 -51.59 -8.29
CA HIS A 667 -21.34 -51.34 -8.90
C HIS A 667 -22.32 -50.82 -7.83
N ALA A 668 -22.43 -49.50 -7.74
CA ALA A 668 -23.26 -48.77 -6.80
C ALA A 668 -24.20 -47.86 -7.58
N ARG A 669 -25.38 -47.65 -7.04
CA ARG A 669 -26.35 -46.68 -7.56
C ARG A 669 -26.31 -45.43 -6.69
N VAL A 670 -26.11 -44.28 -7.30
CA VAL A 670 -26.02 -42.98 -6.61
C VAL A 670 -27.09 -42.05 -7.16
N LEU A 671 -27.74 -41.28 -6.30
CA LEU A 671 -28.66 -40.22 -6.70
C LEU A 671 -28.01 -38.87 -6.44
N ILE A 672 -27.89 -38.04 -7.47
CA ILE A 672 -27.42 -36.65 -7.35
C ILE A 672 -28.63 -35.72 -7.39
N VAL A 673 -28.76 -34.82 -6.42
CA VAL A 673 -29.89 -33.91 -6.32
C VAL A 673 -29.34 -32.49 -6.27
N ASP A 674 -29.53 -31.74 -7.34
CA ASP A 674 -29.08 -30.36 -7.47
C ASP A 674 -30.11 -29.57 -8.27
N ALA A 675 -30.36 -28.32 -7.89
CA ALA A 675 -31.25 -27.45 -8.65
C ALA A 675 -30.66 -27.12 -10.04
N ASP A 676 -29.34 -27.15 -10.16
CA ASP A 676 -28.62 -26.98 -11.40
C ASP A 676 -28.54 -28.31 -12.19
N ARG A 677 -29.25 -28.34 -13.32
CA ARG A 677 -29.29 -29.51 -14.21
C ARG A 677 -27.92 -29.82 -14.82
N GLU A 678 -27.10 -28.81 -15.08
CA GLU A 678 -25.79 -29.01 -15.68
C GLU A 678 -24.83 -29.73 -14.70
N VAL A 679 -24.90 -29.37 -13.41
CA VAL A 679 -24.19 -30.07 -12.33
C VAL A 679 -24.65 -31.53 -12.22
N CYS A 680 -25.97 -31.76 -12.29
CA CYS A 680 -26.55 -33.10 -12.28
C CYS A 680 -26.07 -33.96 -13.46
N GLU A 681 -26.14 -33.45 -14.69
CA GLU A 681 -25.78 -34.17 -15.90
C GLU A 681 -24.28 -34.46 -15.98
N SER A 682 -23.44 -33.46 -15.67
CA SER A 682 -21.98 -33.60 -15.68
C SER A 682 -21.49 -34.60 -14.65
N SER A 683 -22.00 -34.50 -13.40
CA SER A 683 -21.66 -35.42 -12.32
C SER A 683 -22.15 -36.84 -12.63
N SER A 684 -23.36 -37.01 -13.16
CA SER A 684 -23.91 -38.33 -13.53
C SER A 684 -23.10 -38.99 -14.65
N ARG A 685 -22.69 -38.21 -15.66
CA ARG A 685 -21.83 -38.69 -16.75
C ARG A 685 -20.49 -39.19 -16.24
N PHE A 686 -19.84 -38.42 -15.37
CA PHE A 686 -18.57 -38.80 -14.77
C PHE A 686 -18.69 -40.07 -13.92
N LEU A 687 -19.74 -40.19 -13.09
CA LEU A 687 -19.99 -41.41 -12.32
C LEU A 687 -20.21 -42.63 -13.23
N GLY A 688 -20.89 -42.44 -14.36
CA GLY A 688 -21.02 -43.46 -15.41
C GLY A 688 -19.68 -43.92 -15.98
N GLU A 689 -18.75 -42.99 -16.26
CA GLU A 689 -17.37 -43.29 -16.69
C GLU A 689 -16.60 -44.10 -15.63
N CYS A 690 -16.88 -43.89 -14.35
CA CYS A 690 -16.32 -44.66 -13.24
C CYS A 690 -17.02 -46.00 -12.97
N GLY A 691 -18.06 -46.36 -13.73
CA GLY A 691 -18.82 -47.61 -13.57
C GLY A 691 -19.92 -47.58 -12.50
N ILE A 692 -20.28 -46.38 -11.99
CA ILE A 692 -21.41 -46.15 -11.07
C ILE A 692 -22.66 -45.79 -11.87
N SER A 693 -23.80 -46.38 -11.50
CA SER A 693 -25.09 -45.97 -12.07
C SER A 693 -25.58 -44.73 -11.34
N ALA A 694 -25.58 -43.58 -11.99
CA ALA A 694 -26.04 -42.33 -11.40
C ALA A 694 -27.38 -41.90 -11.98
N ASP A 695 -28.36 -41.70 -11.10
CA ASP A 695 -29.59 -40.97 -11.42
C ASP A 695 -29.49 -39.56 -10.86
N TRP A 696 -30.27 -38.63 -11.40
CA TRP A 696 -30.31 -37.26 -10.89
C TRP A 696 -31.74 -36.77 -10.66
N ALA A 697 -31.94 -35.79 -9.79
CA ALA A 697 -33.21 -35.12 -9.54
C ALA A 697 -32.98 -33.61 -9.38
N ALA A 698 -33.93 -32.80 -9.85
CA ALA A 698 -33.81 -31.33 -9.81
C ALA A 698 -34.40 -30.70 -8.54
N SER A 699 -35.08 -31.48 -7.71
CA SER A 699 -35.76 -31.00 -6.50
C SER A 699 -35.80 -32.07 -5.42
N GLY A 700 -35.99 -31.66 -4.16
CA GLY A 700 -36.05 -32.59 -3.05
C GLY A 700 -37.26 -33.51 -3.11
N HIS A 701 -38.41 -33.03 -3.58
CA HIS A 701 -39.59 -33.89 -3.80
C HIS A 701 -39.36 -34.95 -4.88
N GLU A 702 -38.69 -34.60 -5.98
CA GLU A 702 -38.34 -35.57 -7.03
C GLU A 702 -37.36 -36.61 -6.49
N ALA A 703 -36.38 -36.18 -5.69
CA ALA A 703 -35.45 -37.08 -5.02
C ALA A 703 -36.16 -38.08 -4.11
N LEU A 704 -37.10 -37.61 -3.28
CA LEU A 704 -37.93 -38.44 -2.41
C LEU A 704 -38.70 -39.49 -3.21
N SER A 705 -39.37 -39.09 -4.30
CA SER A 705 -40.11 -40.03 -5.16
C SER A 705 -39.20 -41.12 -5.72
N LYS A 706 -38.00 -40.75 -6.21
CA LYS A 706 -37.04 -41.71 -6.78
C LYS A 706 -36.49 -42.67 -5.72
N VAL A 707 -36.22 -42.18 -4.51
CA VAL A 707 -35.76 -43.02 -3.40
C VAL A 707 -36.87 -43.98 -2.96
N GLU A 708 -38.12 -43.52 -2.84
CA GLU A 708 -39.26 -44.36 -2.50
C GLU A 708 -39.52 -45.46 -3.54
N GLU A 709 -39.44 -45.13 -4.84
CA GLU A 709 -39.58 -46.10 -5.94
C GLU A 709 -38.43 -47.12 -5.96
N ALA A 710 -37.19 -46.67 -5.73
CA ALA A 710 -36.03 -47.54 -5.61
C ALA A 710 -36.16 -48.51 -4.42
N HIS A 711 -36.67 -48.02 -3.29
CA HIS A 711 -36.90 -48.83 -2.10
C HIS A 711 -38.03 -49.84 -2.29
N ALA A 712 -39.15 -49.42 -2.88
CA ALA A 712 -40.27 -50.30 -3.18
C ALA A 712 -39.91 -51.42 -4.18
N SER A 713 -38.96 -51.16 -5.08
CA SER A 713 -38.45 -52.14 -6.05
C SER A 713 -37.30 -53.01 -5.54
N GLY A 714 -36.81 -52.77 -4.31
CA GLY A 714 -35.68 -53.49 -3.71
C GLY A 714 -34.32 -53.19 -4.35
N TRP A 715 -34.21 -52.08 -5.09
CA TRP A 715 -33.02 -51.62 -5.80
C TRP A 715 -32.60 -50.24 -5.28
N ASP A 716 -32.33 -50.20 -3.97
CA ASP A 716 -31.99 -49.00 -3.21
C ASP A 716 -30.75 -48.26 -3.74
N TYR A 717 -30.75 -46.94 -3.60
CA TYR A 717 -29.55 -46.14 -3.76
C TYR A 717 -28.58 -46.43 -2.62
N ARG A 718 -27.28 -46.48 -2.93
CA ARG A 718 -26.23 -46.66 -1.93
C ARG A 718 -25.80 -45.33 -1.31
N ALA A 719 -25.86 -44.25 -2.10
CA ALA A 719 -25.66 -42.89 -1.63
C ALA A 719 -26.59 -41.90 -2.34
N VAL A 720 -26.93 -40.82 -1.64
CA VAL A 720 -27.64 -39.67 -2.18
C VAL A 720 -26.83 -38.42 -1.85
N ILE A 721 -26.45 -37.65 -2.87
CA ILE A 721 -25.76 -36.37 -2.75
C ILE A 721 -26.81 -35.27 -2.94
N LEU A 722 -27.02 -34.45 -1.92
CA LEU A 722 -28.05 -33.42 -1.87
C LEU A 722 -27.40 -32.05 -1.91
N ASP A 723 -27.85 -31.16 -2.79
CA ASP A 723 -27.54 -29.74 -2.69
C ASP A 723 -28.12 -29.18 -1.38
N GLY A 724 -27.32 -28.42 -0.63
CA GLY A 724 -27.78 -27.73 0.56
C GLY A 724 -28.93 -26.75 0.27
N GLN A 725 -28.94 -26.15 -0.92
CA GLN A 725 -29.95 -25.17 -1.35
C GLN A 725 -30.76 -25.68 -2.55
N LEU A 726 -31.77 -26.50 -2.28
CA LEU A 726 -32.75 -26.92 -3.28
C LEU A 726 -33.93 -25.94 -3.35
N THR A 727 -34.62 -25.91 -4.49
CA THR A 727 -35.68 -24.92 -4.79
C THR A 727 -36.97 -25.08 -3.98
N ASP A 728 -37.25 -26.27 -3.47
CA ASP A 728 -38.53 -26.64 -2.86
C ASP A 728 -38.41 -26.92 -1.37
N ILE A 729 -37.59 -27.91 -1.00
CA ILE A 729 -37.29 -28.28 0.40
C ILE A 729 -35.77 -28.29 0.56
N SER A 730 -35.25 -27.81 1.69
CA SER A 730 -33.79 -27.73 1.89
C SER A 730 -33.12 -29.11 1.75
N GLY A 731 -31.83 -29.15 1.42
CA GLY A 731 -31.08 -30.41 1.36
C GLY A 731 -31.11 -31.17 2.68
N VAL A 732 -31.04 -30.45 3.81
CA VAL A 732 -31.10 -31.01 5.17
C VAL A 732 -32.48 -31.61 5.47
N ASP A 733 -33.57 -30.92 5.10
CA ASP A 733 -34.92 -31.43 5.30
C ASP A 733 -35.21 -32.62 4.39
N THR A 734 -34.70 -32.60 3.15
CA THR A 734 -34.78 -33.73 2.22
C THR A 734 -34.07 -34.95 2.79
N ALA A 735 -32.88 -34.77 3.37
CA ALA A 735 -32.14 -35.83 4.05
C ALA A 735 -32.95 -36.44 5.21
N ARG A 736 -33.58 -35.58 6.04
CA ARG A 736 -34.44 -36.00 7.15
C ARG A 736 -35.62 -36.84 6.67
N LEU A 737 -36.32 -36.39 5.63
CA LEU A 737 -37.46 -37.10 5.05
C LEU A 737 -37.05 -38.43 4.41
N ILE A 738 -35.93 -38.49 3.70
CA ILE A 738 -35.39 -39.75 3.15
C ILE A 738 -35.13 -40.75 4.28
N ARG A 739 -34.52 -40.28 5.38
CA ARG A 739 -34.21 -41.11 6.56
C ARG A 739 -35.48 -41.65 7.23
N GLU A 740 -36.49 -40.81 7.43
CA GLU A 740 -37.78 -41.20 7.99
C GLU A 740 -38.49 -42.30 7.17
N LYS A 741 -38.34 -42.26 5.83
CA LYS A 741 -38.98 -43.20 4.91
C LYS A 741 -38.25 -44.53 4.73
N THR A 742 -36.93 -44.53 4.84
CA THR A 742 -36.08 -45.70 4.53
C THR A 742 -35.49 -46.39 5.78
N GLY A 743 -35.52 -45.74 6.94
CA GLY A 743 -35.07 -46.33 8.21
C GLY A 743 -33.60 -46.79 8.18
N ASP A 744 -33.33 -48.01 8.65
CA ASP A 744 -31.97 -48.58 8.66
C ASP A 744 -31.42 -48.93 7.26
N ALA A 745 -32.29 -48.97 6.24
CA ALA A 745 -31.92 -49.18 4.85
C ALA A 745 -31.60 -47.86 4.11
N SER A 746 -31.49 -46.73 4.83
CA SER A 746 -31.18 -45.45 4.20
C SER A 746 -29.85 -45.46 3.43
N PRO A 747 -29.80 -44.80 2.26
CA PRO A 747 -28.55 -44.52 1.58
C PRO A 747 -27.61 -43.70 2.47
N THR A 748 -26.31 -43.73 2.15
CA THR A 748 -25.37 -42.77 2.70
C THR A 748 -25.72 -41.37 2.18
N LEU A 749 -26.14 -40.48 3.09
CA LEU A 749 -26.55 -39.12 2.75
C LEU A 749 -25.35 -38.19 2.81
N ALA A 750 -25.13 -37.40 1.76
CA ALA A 750 -24.12 -36.35 1.74
C ALA A 750 -24.70 -35.02 1.29
N ILE A 751 -24.22 -33.91 1.85
CA ILE A 751 -24.61 -32.55 1.43
C ILE A 751 -23.50 -31.93 0.61
N SER A 752 -23.86 -31.27 -0.49
CA SER A 752 -22.98 -30.42 -1.29
C SER A 752 -23.29 -28.94 -1.06
N ALA A 753 -22.28 -28.14 -0.71
CA ALA A 753 -22.42 -26.70 -0.48
C ALA A 753 -21.07 -25.97 -0.68
N TYR A 754 -21.09 -24.64 -0.83
CA TYR A 754 -19.87 -23.82 -0.82
C TYR A 754 -19.31 -23.64 0.60
N ASP A 755 -20.21 -23.55 1.59
CA ASP A 755 -19.91 -23.45 3.01
C ASP A 755 -20.98 -24.25 3.78
N TRP A 756 -20.56 -25.24 4.56
CA TRP A 756 -21.44 -26.05 5.40
C TRP A 756 -21.34 -25.72 6.89
N SER A 757 -20.50 -24.76 7.29
CA SER A 757 -20.19 -24.47 8.69
C SER A 757 -21.44 -24.19 9.54
N ASP A 758 -22.44 -23.54 8.95
CA ASP A 758 -23.70 -23.20 9.62
C ASP A 758 -24.73 -24.34 9.61
N ILE A 759 -24.69 -25.21 8.60
CA ILE A 759 -25.68 -26.28 8.39
C ILE A 759 -25.19 -27.64 8.89
N GLU A 760 -23.90 -27.81 9.13
CA GLU A 760 -23.27 -29.06 9.56
C GLU A 760 -23.94 -29.66 10.82
N PRO A 761 -24.24 -28.90 11.89
CA PRO A 761 -24.86 -29.47 13.09
C PRO A 761 -26.25 -30.05 12.79
N GLU A 762 -27.04 -29.32 11.99
CA GLU A 762 -28.40 -29.73 11.62
C GLU A 762 -28.38 -30.91 10.63
N ALA A 763 -27.46 -30.89 9.68
CA ALA A 763 -27.25 -31.94 8.71
C ALA A 763 -26.84 -33.26 9.38
N LYS A 764 -25.87 -33.23 10.30
CA LYS A 764 -25.47 -34.40 11.09
C LYS A 764 -26.64 -34.95 11.91
N ALA A 765 -27.43 -34.07 12.53
CA ALA A 765 -28.64 -34.47 13.25
C ALA A 765 -29.72 -35.10 12.33
N ALA A 766 -29.80 -34.67 11.06
CA ALA A 766 -30.67 -35.26 10.04
C ALA A 766 -30.15 -36.60 9.47
N GLY A 767 -28.98 -37.08 9.91
CA GLY A 767 -28.39 -38.34 9.48
C GLY A 767 -27.48 -38.24 8.25
N VAL A 768 -27.05 -37.02 7.88
CA VAL A 768 -26.03 -36.78 6.85
C VAL A 768 -24.67 -37.22 7.37
N ARG A 769 -23.97 -38.05 6.58
CA ARG A 769 -22.65 -38.60 6.91
C ARG A 769 -21.52 -37.93 6.13
N GLY A 770 -21.81 -37.32 4.98
CA GLY A 770 -20.79 -36.72 4.13
C GLY A 770 -21.04 -35.27 3.77
N PHE A 771 -19.95 -34.54 3.57
CA PHE A 771 -19.98 -33.14 3.12
C PHE A 771 -19.06 -33.01 1.90
N LEU A 772 -19.58 -32.41 0.84
CA LEU A 772 -18.86 -32.18 -0.42
C LEU A 772 -18.80 -30.69 -0.71
N GLN A 773 -17.60 -30.21 -1.05
CA GLN A 773 -17.42 -28.84 -1.46
C GLN A 773 -17.80 -28.62 -2.91
N LYS A 774 -18.59 -27.57 -3.16
CA LYS A 774 -18.83 -27.07 -4.50
C LYS A 774 -17.69 -26.13 -4.94
N PRO A 775 -17.27 -26.16 -6.22
CA PRO A 775 -17.83 -26.98 -7.30
C PRO A 775 -17.35 -28.46 -7.25
N LEU A 776 -18.21 -29.38 -7.71
CA LEU A 776 -17.96 -30.82 -7.68
C LEU A 776 -17.00 -31.25 -8.80
N PHE A 777 -15.70 -31.15 -8.55
CA PHE A 777 -14.67 -31.71 -9.42
C PHE A 777 -14.71 -33.25 -9.44
N ARG A 778 -14.22 -33.85 -10.53
CA ARG A 778 -14.15 -35.30 -10.72
C ARG A 778 -13.32 -35.96 -9.62
N SER A 779 -12.16 -35.38 -9.28
CA SER A 779 -11.30 -35.90 -8.20
C SER A 779 -11.96 -35.84 -6.83
N THR A 780 -12.53 -34.69 -6.46
CA THR A 780 -13.22 -34.47 -5.17
C THR A 780 -14.43 -35.39 -5.03
N LEU A 781 -15.25 -35.51 -6.08
CA LEU A 781 -16.41 -36.39 -6.08
C LEU A 781 -16.00 -37.85 -5.93
N ALA A 782 -14.98 -38.31 -6.66
CA ALA A 782 -14.51 -39.69 -6.57
C ALA A 782 -13.84 -40.01 -5.22
N ALA A 783 -13.06 -39.07 -4.67
CA ALA A 783 -12.44 -39.21 -3.36
C ALA A 783 -13.50 -39.29 -2.24
N SER A 784 -14.49 -38.40 -2.27
CA SER A 784 -15.60 -38.40 -1.31
C SER A 784 -16.44 -39.67 -1.42
N LEU A 785 -16.79 -40.11 -2.64
CA LEU A 785 -17.51 -41.36 -2.82
C LEU A 785 -16.71 -42.56 -2.34
N LYS A 786 -15.40 -42.61 -2.58
CA LYS A 786 -14.54 -43.67 -2.02
C LYS A 786 -14.57 -43.64 -0.49
N LYS A 787 -14.40 -42.48 0.12
CA LYS A 787 -14.44 -42.30 1.58
C LYS A 787 -15.76 -42.79 2.18
N TYR A 788 -16.88 -42.36 1.64
CA TYR A 788 -18.20 -42.62 2.23
C TYR A 788 -18.84 -43.96 1.80
N LEU A 789 -18.49 -44.52 0.64
CA LEU A 789 -19.07 -45.78 0.15
C LEU A 789 -18.23 -47.03 0.46
N LEU A 790 -16.91 -46.90 0.65
CA LEU A 790 -15.98 -48.03 0.79
C LEU A 790 -15.40 -48.19 2.20
N ASP A 791 -15.09 -47.13 2.93
CA ASP A 791 -14.55 -47.23 4.29
C ASP A 791 -15.66 -47.15 5.35
N GLN A 792 -15.92 -48.27 6.03
CA GLN A 792 -16.86 -48.32 7.16
C GLN A 792 -16.33 -47.60 8.41
N ASP A 793 -15.02 -47.35 8.49
CA ASP A 793 -14.31 -46.70 9.62
C ASP A 793 -14.01 -45.20 9.39
N ALA A 794 -14.76 -44.52 8.52
CA ALA A 794 -14.53 -43.12 8.15
C ALA A 794 -14.84 -42.09 9.28
N ASP A 795 -15.41 -42.50 10.41
CA ASP A 795 -15.78 -41.61 11.53
C ASP A 795 -14.57 -41.02 12.29
N GLN A 796 -13.33 -41.43 11.99
CA GLN A 796 -12.13 -40.93 12.67
C GLN A 796 -11.29 -39.91 11.87
N THR A 797 -11.73 -39.47 10.68
CA THR A 797 -10.90 -38.58 9.82
C THR A 797 -11.52 -37.21 9.52
N GLU A 798 -12.59 -36.79 10.19
CA GLU A 798 -13.31 -35.53 9.92
C GLU A 798 -13.15 -34.40 10.95
N ASP A 799 -12.04 -34.37 11.69
CA ASP A 799 -11.79 -33.26 12.62
C ASP A 799 -10.90 -32.15 12.05
N VAL A 800 -10.76 -32.05 10.72
CA VAL A 800 -9.73 -31.18 10.10
C VAL A 800 -10.15 -29.71 9.95
N GLN A 801 -11.45 -29.38 10.03
CA GLN A 801 -11.92 -27.99 9.85
C GLN A 801 -12.32 -27.27 11.15
N LYS A 802 -12.23 -27.94 12.31
CA LYS A 802 -12.36 -27.36 13.65
C LYS A 802 -11.33 -27.92 14.64
N GLN A 803 -10.16 -28.34 14.15
CA GLN A 803 -9.08 -28.75 15.04
C GLN A 803 -8.55 -27.51 15.77
N SER A 804 -8.86 -27.39 17.06
CA SER A 804 -7.89 -26.81 17.99
C SER A 804 -6.66 -27.71 17.92
N PHE A 805 -5.68 -27.32 17.10
CA PHE A 805 -4.45 -28.09 16.97
C PHE A 805 -3.71 -28.02 18.30
N ASP A 806 -3.62 -29.17 18.96
CA ASP A 806 -2.92 -29.33 20.22
C ASP A 806 -1.55 -29.95 19.97
N PHE A 807 -0.50 -29.14 20.09
CA PHE A 807 0.89 -29.55 20.01
C PHE A 807 1.52 -29.72 21.41
N THR A 808 0.70 -29.93 22.45
CA THR A 808 1.17 -30.19 23.81
C THR A 808 2.23 -31.30 23.83
N GLY A 809 3.37 -31.00 24.45
CA GLY A 809 4.50 -31.92 24.55
C GLY A 809 5.40 -31.99 23.31
N LYS A 810 5.15 -31.15 22.28
CA LYS A 810 6.08 -30.92 21.18
C LYS A 810 6.96 -29.70 21.45
N THR A 811 8.19 -29.74 20.99
CA THR A 811 9.14 -28.63 21.11
C THR A 811 9.60 -28.17 19.73
N PHE A 812 9.42 -26.88 19.44
CA PHE A 812 9.81 -26.26 18.17
C PHE A 812 10.95 -25.27 18.39
N LEU A 813 11.87 -25.22 17.43
CA LEU A 813 12.94 -24.22 17.39
C LEU A 813 12.58 -23.14 16.37
N LEU A 814 12.50 -21.88 16.81
CA LEU A 814 12.15 -20.73 15.98
C LEU A 814 13.38 -19.82 15.82
N ALA A 815 13.82 -19.59 14.59
CA ALA A 815 14.93 -18.70 14.27
C ALA A 815 14.45 -17.52 13.41
N ASP A 816 14.49 -16.31 13.99
CA ASP A 816 14.10 -15.05 13.32
C ASP A 816 14.91 -13.89 13.94
N ASP A 817 15.54 -13.08 13.11
CA ASP A 817 16.39 -11.96 13.56
C ASP A 817 15.57 -10.74 13.99
N ASN A 818 14.35 -10.61 13.48
CA ASN A 818 13.42 -9.58 13.87
C ASN A 818 12.71 -9.98 15.17
N GLU A 819 12.92 -9.18 16.22
CA GLU A 819 12.35 -9.40 17.56
C GLU A 819 10.83 -9.46 17.56
N LEU A 820 10.17 -8.59 16.78
CA LEU A 820 8.73 -8.51 16.72
C LEU A 820 8.12 -9.71 15.97
N ASN A 821 8.74 -10.14 14.87
CA ASN A 821 8.30 -11.36 14.17
C ASN A 821 8.43 -12.59 15.05
N ARG A 822 9.54 -12.67 15.80
CA ARG A 822 9.80 -13.76 16.75
C ARG A 822 8.76 -13.78 17.86
N GLU A 823 8.45 -12.62 18.45
CA GLU A 823 7.43 -12.49 19.49
C GLU A 823 6.04 -12.90 18.98
N ILE A 824 5.65 -12.42 17.79
CA ILE A 824 4.37 -12.79 17.16
C ILE A 824 4.30 -14.30 16.94
N ALA A 825 5.31 -14.89 16.29
CA ALA A 825 5.34 -16.33 16.03
C ALA A 825 5.34 -17.15 17.33
N GLU A 826 6.04 -16.69 18.37
CA GLU A 826 6.07 -17.34 19.68
C GLU A 826 4.70 -17.31 20.36
N VAL A 827 4.01 -16.16 20.38
CA VAL A 827 2.66 -16.05 20.94
C VAL A 827 1.66 -16.92 20.17
N LEU A 828 1.70 -16.85 18.84
CA LEU A 828 0.79 -17.63 17.97
C LEU A 828 1.01 -19.14 18.15
N LEU A 829 2.25 -19.60 18.20
CA LEU A 829 2.54 -21.05 18.35
C LEU A 829 2.36 -21.52 19.79
N THR A 830 2.66 -20.72 20.80
CA THR A 830 2.42 -21.09 22.21
C THR A 830 0.92 -21.27 22.48
N SER A 831 0.05 -20.54 21.78
CA SER A 831 -1.40 -20.71 21.87
C SER A 831 -1.89 -22.12 21.46
N THR A 832 -1.06 -22.90 20.75
CA THR A 832 -1.33 -24.29 20.34
C THR A 832 -0.82 -25.34 21.34
N GLY A 833 -0.18 -24.94 22.44
CA GLY A 833 0.38 -25.85 23.45
C GLY A 833 1.81 -26.34 23.17
N ALA A 834 2.42 -25.96 22.03
CA ALA A 834 3.82 -26.25 21.74
C ALA A 834 4.78 -25.45 22.66
N ALA A 835 5.89 -26.07 23.06
CA ALA A 835 6.99 -25.37 23.69
C ALA A 835 7.90 -24.76 22.61
N ILE A 836 8.12 -23.45 22.67
CA ILE A 836 8.89 -22.73 21.64
C ILE A 836 10.23 -22.31 22.23
N ASP A 837 11.30 -22.73 21.56
CA ASP A 837 12.64 -22.25 21.79
C ASP A 837 12.99 -21.25 20.70
N SER A 838 13.18 -19.98 21.05
CA SER A 838 13.45 -18.93 20.07
C SER A 838 14.93 -18.50 20.06
N VAL A 839 15.46 -18.15 18.88
CA VAL A 839 16.85 -17.70 18.64
C VAL A 839 16.86 -16.58 17.59
N CYS A 840 17.91 -15.74 17.58
CA CYS A 840 17.94 -14.53 16.74
C CYS A 840 18.80 -14.63 15.47
N ASN A 841 19.40 -15.77 15.17
CA ASN A 841 20.14 -16.00 13.93
C ASN A 841 20.38 -17.48 13.65
N GLY A 842 20.82 -17.80 12.43
CA GLY A 842 21.08 -19.17 12.00
C GLY A 842 22.20 -19.86 12.76
N PHE A 843 23.21 -19.14 13.24
CA PHE A 843 24.32 -19.74 13.99
C PHE A 843 23.85 -20.29 15.33
N GLN A 844 23.07 -19.51 16.08
CA GLN A 844 22.44 -19.94 17.34
C GLN A 844 21.45 -21.09 17.10
N CYS A 845 20.73 -21.09 15.98
CA CYS A 845 19.85 -22.19 15.60
C CYS A 845 20.64 -23.51 15.48
N VAL A 846 21.77 -23.49 14.76
CA VAL A 846 22.64 -24.67 14.63
C VAL A 846 23.23 -25.08 15.98
N GLU A 847 23.74 -24.15 16.80
CA GLU A 847 24.31 -24.47 18.12
C GLU A 847 23.26 -25.10 19.04
N LYS A 848 22.06 -24.52 19.10
CA LYS A 848 20.98 -24.97 19.99
C LYS A 848 20.45 -26.34 19.56
N PHE A 849 20.32 -26.59 18.26
CA PHE A 849 19.99 -27.91 17.72
C PHE A 849 21.11 -28.95 17.95
N ALA A 850 22.37 -28.59 17.74
CA ALA A 850 23.49 -29.51 17.95
C ALA A 850 23.69 -29.88 19.44
N GLY A 851 23.42 -28.94 20.34
CA GLY A 851 23.53 -29.10 21.79
C GLY A 851 22.36 -29.79 22.47
N SER A 852 21.22 -29.99 21.79
CA SER A 852 20.05 -30.65 22.36
C SER A 852 20.14 -32.19 22.27
N PRO A 853 19.39 -32.95 23.09
CA PRO A 853 19.28 -34.41 22.92
C PRO A 853 18.70 -34.81 21.55
N GLU A 854 18.98 -36.02 21.06
CA GLU A 854 18.37 -36.49 19.81
C GLU A 854 16.84 -36.56 19.95
N ASP A 855 16.12 -36.22 18.88
CA ASP A 855 14.66 -36.14 18.80
C ASP A 855 13.99 -35.10 19.74
N TYR A 856 14.78 -34.20 20.32
CA TYR A 856 14.26 -33.14 21.19
C TYR A 856 13.41 -32.12 20.41
N TYR A 857 13.90 -31.65 19.26
CA TYR A 857 13.15 -30.72 18.41
C TYR A 857 12.31 -31.49 17.40
N ASN A 858 11.00 -31.28 17.45
CA ASN A 858 10.08 -31.92 16.52
C ASN A 858 9.96 -31.16 15.19
N LEU A 859 10.29 -29.87 15.19
CA LEU A 859 10.23 -29.01 14.01
C LEU A 859 11.11 -27.77 14.21
N ILE A 860 11.66 -27.25 13.11
CA ILE A 860 12.40 -26.00 13.07
C ILE A 860 11.70 -25.04 12.11
N LEU A 861 11.37 -23.84 12.59
CA LEU A 861 10.94 -22.70 11.80
C LEU A 861 12.14 -21.78 11.62
N MET A 862 12.55 -21.51 10.39
CA MET A 862 13.79 -20.80 10.13
C MET A 862 13.62 -19.73 9.08
N ASP A 863 13.87 -18.49 9.47
CA ASP A 863 14.00 -17.39 8.53
C ASP A 863 15.15 -17.65 7.56
N ILE A 864 14.98 -17.27 6.30
CA ILE A 864 16.02 -17.38 5.29
C ILE A 864 17.04 -16.25 5.47
N GLN A 865 16.59 -15.01 5.64
CA GLN A 865 17.46 -13.84 5.66
C GLN A 865 17.77 -13.45 7.10
N MET A 866 18.85 -14.01 7.65
CA MET A 866 19.33 -13.68 8.99
C MET A 866 20.81 -13.23 8.96
N PRO A 867 21.22 -12.29 9.82
CA PRO A 867 22.61 -11.87 9.97
C PRO A 867 23.48 -13.01 10.53
N GLN A 868 24.80 -12.90 10.32
CA GLN A 868 25.84 -13.89 10.66
C GLN A 868 25.76 -15.23 9.91
N MET A 869 24.58 -15.85 9.85
CA MET A 869 24.34 -17.08 9.13
C MET A 869 22.89 -17.11 8.64
N ASN A 870 22.73 -17.13 7.31
CA ASN A 870 21.43 -17.24 6.68
C ASN A 870 20.82 -18.65 6.88
N GLY A 871 19.50 -18.75 6.71
CA GLY A 871 18.74 -19.99 6.93
C GLY A 871 19.19 -21.14 6.01
N TYR A 872 19.64 -20.83 4.80
CA TYR A 872 20.18 -21.85 3.87
C TYR A 872 21.44 -22.51 4.41
N THR A 873 22.42 -21.70 4.84
CA THR A 873 23.69 -22.18 5.40
C THR A 873 23.46 -22.90 6.72
N ALA A 874 22.53 -22.39 7.55
CA ALA A 874 22.15 -23.04 8.80
C ALA A 874 21.53 -24.43 8.55
N THR A 875 20.65 -24.54 7.56
CA THR A 875 20.04 -25.82 7.15
C THR A 875 21.10 -26.82 6.69
N GLN A 876 22.01 -26.41 5.81
CA GLN A 876 23.10 -27.29 5.34
C GLN A 876 23.92 -27.83 6.52
N LYS A 877 24.32 -26.94 7.43
CA LYS A 877 25.07 -27.33 8.63
C LYS A 877 24.29 -28.28 9.53
N ILE A 878 22.98 -28.07 9.72
CA ILE A 878 22.13 -28.99 10.47
C ILE A 878 22.11 -30.35 9.78
N ARG A 879 21.90 -30.41 8.45
CA ARG A 879 21.86 -31.67 7.68
C ARG A 879 23.20 -32.42 7.66
N GLU A 880 24.32 -31.71 7.82
CA GLU A 880 25.68 -32.28 7.90
C GLU A 880 26.05 -32.85 9.28
N LEU A 881 25.27 -32.57 10.33
CA LEU A 881 25.54 -33.10 11.66
C LEU A 881 25.51 -34.64 11.68
N SER A 882 26.43 -35.23 12.43
CA SER A 882 26.53 -36.69 12.62
C SER A 882 25.52 -37.21 13.66
N ARG A 883 24.24 -36.86 13.48
CA ARG A 883 23.11 -37.23 14.35
C ARG A 883 21.98 -37.83 13.54
N SER A 884 21.18 -38.68 14.18
CA SER A 884 20.12 -39.42 13.49
C SER A 884 18.94 -38.52 13.07
N ASP A 885 18.51 -37.64 13.96
CA ASP A 885 17.42 -36.67 13.82
C ASP A 885 17.73 -35.51 12.85
N ALA A 886 19.01 -35.16 12.71
CA ALA A 886 19.48 -34.08 11.84
C ALA A 886 19.03 -34.22 10.37
N ARG A 887 18.85 -35.45 9.86
CA ARG A 887 18.41 -35.71 8.48
C ARG A 887 16.90 -35.70 8.30
N THR A 888 16.15 -35.90 9.37
CA THR A 888 14.70 -36.15 9.33
C THR A 888 13.88 -35.05 9.97
N VAL A 889 14.46 -34.23 10.85
CA VAL A 889 13.76 -33.11 11.48
C VAL A 889 13.20 -32.16 10.41
N PRO A 890 11.88 -31.89 10.40
CA PRO A 890 11.28 -30.93 9.47
C PRO A 890 11.84 -29.52 9.69
N ILE A 891 12.35 -28.91 8.63
CA ILE A 891 12.79 -27.51 8.62
C ILE A 891 11.87 -26.75 7.67
N LEU A 892 11.07 -25.83 8.21
CA LEU A 892 10.16 -24.97 7.45
C LEU A 892 10.82 -23.59 7.28
N ALA A 893 11.05 -23.20 6.03
CA ALA A 893 11.59 -21.89 5.70
C ALA A 893 10.54 -20.81 5.96
N MET A 894 10.94 -19.67 6.53
CA MET A 894 10.12 -18.47 6.62
C MET A 894 10.74 -17.42 5.71
N THR A 895 9.97 -16.83 4.81
CA THR A 895 10.49 -15.93 3.76
C THR A 895 9.62 -14.68 3.67
N ALA A 896 10.23 -13.51 3.41
CA ALA A 896 9.48 -12.30 3.12
C ALA A 896 8.85 -12.32 1.70
N ASP A 897 9.45 -13.09 0.80
CA ASP A 897 9.05 -13.19 -0.60
C ASP A 897 8.72 -14.65 -0.95
N ALA A 898 7.51 -14.91 -1.46
CA ALA A 898 7.05 -16.25 -1.84
C ALA A 898 7.42 -16.59 -3.30
N PHE A 899 8.64 -16.26 -3.74
CA PHE A 899 9.09 -16.56 -5.10
C PHE A 899 9.59 -18.00 -5.23
N SER A 900 9.37 -18.59 -6.40
CA SER A 900 9.78 -19.96 -6.77
C SER A 900 11.27 -20.22 -6.58
N GLU A 901 12.09 -19.22 -6.87
CA GLU A 901 13.55 -19.31 -6.78
C GLU A 901 14.00 -19.55 -5.34
N ASP A 902 13.35 -18.89 -4.37
CA ASP A 902 13.62 -19.06 -2.94
C ASP A 902 13.13 -20.43 -2.43
N ILE A 903 12.03 -20.95 -2.99
CA ILE A 903 11.49 -22.29 -2.69
C ILE A 903 12.42 -23.37 -3.23
N GLU A 904 12.86 -23.27 -4.48
CA GLU A 904 13.80 -24.22 -5.09
C GLU A 904 15.13 -24.22 -4.34
N ALA A 905 15.66 -23.04 -4.00
CA ALA A 905 16.87 -22.90 -3.21
C ALA A 905 16.71 -23.52 -1.80
N ALA A 906 15.56 -23.29 -1.14
CA ALA A 906 15.24 -23.88 0.16
C ALA A 906 15.19 -25.41 0.12
N MET A 907 14.51 -25.97 -0.89
CA MET A 907 14.39 -27.41 -1.05
C MET A 907 15.75 -28.05 -1.41
N ALA A 908 16.55 -27.38 -2.24
CA ALA A 908 17.88 -27.86 -2.65
C ALA A 908 18.85 -28.01 -1.47
N VAL A 909 18.71 -27.17 -0.43
CA VAL A 909 19.53 -27.27 0.79
C VAL A 909 18.95 -28.18 1.87
N GLY A 910 17.80 -28.82 1.61
CA GLY A 910 17.19 -29.82 2.49
C GLY A 910 16.14 -29.28 3.47
N MET A 911 15.55 -28.11 3.20
CA MET A 911 14.31 -27.67 3.87
C MET A 911 13.10 -28.45 3.33
N ASN A 912 12.01 -28.49 4.10
CA ASN A 912 10.85 -29.36 3.85
C ASN A 912 9.61 -28.61 3.35
N ALA A 913 9.46 -27.33 3.69
CA ALA A 913 8.45 -26.45 3.13
C ALA A 913 8.87 -24.99 3.28
N HIS A 914 8.07 -24.08 2.72
CA HIS A 914 8.22 -22.64 2.87
C HIS A 914 6.91 -22.04 3.43
N LEU A 915 7.05 -20.95 4.18
CA LEU A 915 5.97 -20.16 4.77
C LEU A 915 6.27 -18.69 4.48
N ALA A 916 5.33 -17.99 3.86
CA ALA A 916 5.46 -16.57 3.59
C ALA A 916 5.19 -15.75 4.85
N LYS A 917 5.93 -14.64 5.01
CA LYS A 917 5.71 -13.61 6.03
C LYS A 917 4.83 -12.49 5.43
N PRO A 918 3.90 -11.89 6.18
CA PRO A 918 3.55 -12.19 7.57
C PRO A 918 2.89 -13.57 7.71
N LEU A 919 3.20 -14.27 8.80
CA LEU A 919 2.78 -15.65 9.02
C LEU A 919 1.26 -15.74 9.25
N ASP A 920 0.54 -16.42 8.35
CA ASP A 920 -0.85 -16.82 8.57
C ASP A 920 -0.88 -18.04 9.49
N ILE A 921 -1.43 -17.87 10.70
CA ILE A 921 -1.49 -18.93 11.72
C ILE A 921 -2.18 -20.21 11.21
N ASN A 922 -3.24 -20.10 10.41
CA ASN A 922 -3.97 -21.26 9.89
C ASN A 922 -3.12 -22.03 8.87
N LEU A 923 -2.33 -21.32 8.06
CA LEU A 923 -1.42 -21.94 7.10
C LEU A 923 -0.22 -22.58 7.80
N VAL A 924 0.36 -21.89 8.80
CA VAL A 924 1.48 -22.38 9.60
C VAL A 924 1.08 -23.67 10.31
N ILE A 925 -0.04 -23.66 11.02
CA ILE A 925 -0.53 -24.82 11.77
C ILE A 925 -0.82 -26.00 10.83
N ARG A 926 -1.51 -25.77 9.70
CA ARG A 926 -1.75 -26.83 8.70
C ARG A 926 -0.45 -27.44 8.17
N THR A 927 0.54 -26.60 7.91
CA THR A 927 1.84 -27.04 7.40
C THR A 927 2.60 -27.85 8.44
N ILE A 928 2.64 -27.39 9.70
CA ILE A 928 3.24 -28.12 10.83
C ILE A 928 2.57 -29.49 11.00
N SER A 929 1.24 -29.54 11.06
CA SER A 929 0.47 -30.79 11.21
C SER A 929 0.78 -31.82 10.13
N ARG A 930 0.97 -31.37 8.88
CA ARG A 930 1.36 -32.25 7.75
C ARG A 930 2.69 -32.97 7.99
N PHE A 931 3.63 -32.36 8.70
CA PHE A 931 4.94 -32.94 8.98
C PHE A 931 5.01 -33.69 10.32
N LEU A 932 4.16 -33.35 11.29
CA LEU A 932 4.13 -33.98 12.60
C LEU A 932 3.20 -35.20 12.70
N ASN A 933 2.15 -35.31 11.87
CA ASN A 933 1.21 -36.45 11.85
C ASN A 933 1.64 -37.58 10.87
N ARG A 934 2.95 -37.77 10.68
CA ARG A 934 3.51 -38.87 9.86
C ARG A 934 3.84 -40.10 10.68
#